data_AF-A0A8T3SLU8-F1
#
_entry.id   AF-A0A8T3SLU8-F1
#
_cell.length_a   1.000
_cell.length_b   1.000
_cell.length_c   1.000
_cell.angle_alpha   90.00
_cell.angle_beta   90.00
_cell.angle_gamma   90.00
#
_symmetry.space_group_name_H-M   'P 1'
#
loop_
_entity.id
_entity.type
_entity.pdbx_description
1 polymer ?
#
loop_
_entity_poly.entity_id
_entity_poly.type
_entity_poly.pdbx_seq_one_letter_code
_entity_poly.pdbx_strand_id
1 'polypeptide(L)'
;MPAATQRDLSAEDLDRPIRSVLPELARGAGTFARLGIATPRQALFYLPFRYDDFSDLRPLGDLVVDEKQSARVRVTDLKVEPGFGRRPQRVIAQLADETGTAEAIWFGKRYVERRLEKGAEVVVSGKVTFRGWRPQFTSPDFSPVGHESIHTARVVPIYRLVGGVTQRRVRELLARVLDRTLPAVEDPLHPAERSELPALADALRAAHFPEEAADVPAALDRLAFDELLALQLSMAQAREARAGERAAEVVVDDEELGALLGALPFTLTGDQRRAVDEVIADLASSAPMRRLLQGDVGSGKTAVAAVALAAVVRAGWQGALMAPTEILARQHHLGLAPLLEALGVRSEFLSGSLGAAAKGRIHDAIAAGEAEVVIGTHAVIAEAVSFNRLALAVVDEQHRFGVAQRAALQAKGAGREPHLLALTATPIPRTLALTFYADMAISTIREMPPGRRAIRTEVRNRGSLPRIEAFLASEAAAGRQSFVVVPLVAESEALSAASAEAEFERLQATLPKLRIGLVHGQQRADTRDATMAAFATGELDLLVATTVVEVGIDVPNASVMLVEDADRFGLAQLHQLRGRVGRGEQQSFCILLTDAVDDRSRERLEVVRSSNDGFAIAEADLRLRGAGNVLGTRQSGLPPLRVASLFEPRHLVLVERAGTLARSLVAADPLLASRPALIRMRDDLASAEEEGDAA
;
A
#
# COMPACT_ATOMS: atom_id res chain seq x y z
N MET A 1 32.88 -3.96 45.16
CA MET A 1 32.59 -5.29 44.55
C MET A 1 33.38 -5.36 43.27
N PRO A 2 34.07 -6.48 42.98
CA PRO A 2 35.08 -6.54 41.93
C PRO A 2 34.43 -6.32 40.56
N ALA A 3 35.15 -5.64 39.67
CA ALA A 3 34.78 -5.46 38.28
C ALA A 3 34.58 -6.84 37.64
N ALA A 4 33.32 -7.20 37.37
CA ALA A 4 33.00 -8.35 36.56
C ALA A 4 33.63 -8.11 35.18
N THR A 5 34.56 -8.99 34.82
CA THR A 5 35.23 -9.07 33.53
C THR A 5 34.19 -8.89 32.42
N GLN A 6 34.27 -7.78 31.69
CA GLN A 6 33.36 -7.48 30.59
C GLN A 6 33.58 -8.56 29.53
N ARG A 7 32.57 -9.40 29.33
CA ARG A 7 32.59 -10.40 28.26
C ARG A 7 32.28 -9.67 26.96
N ASP A 8 33.18 -9.72 25.99
CA ASP A 8 32.89 -9.23 24.65
C ASP A 8 31.73 -10.04 24.07
N LEU A 9 30.65 -9.35 23.70
CA LEU A 9 29.47 -9.96 23.11
C LEU A 9 29.76 -10.33 21.66
N SER A 10 29.29 -11.50 21.22
CA SER A 10 29.29 -11.89 19.81
C SER A 10 27.99 -11.49 19.10
N ALA A 11 27.98 -11.50 17.77
CA ALA A 11 26.78 -11.23 16.98
C ALA A 11 25.63 -12.22 17.30
N GLU A 12 25.94 -13.48 17.64
CA GLU A 12 24.97 -14.50 18.05
C GLU A 12 24.37 -14.23 19.43
N ASP A 13 25.11 -13.58 20.33
CA ASP A 13 24.59 -13.22 21.64
C ASP A 13 23.44 -12.20 21.53
N LEU A 14 23.36 -11.43 20.45
CA LEU A 14 22.28 -10.46 20.23
C LEU A 14 20.91 -11.10 20.02
N ASP A 15 20.84 -12.39 19.71
CA ASP A 15 19.59 -13.14 19.51
C ASP A 15 19.13 -13.89 20.76
N ARG A 16 19.99 -13.97 21.78
CA ARG A 16 19.63 -14.63 23.03
C ARG A 16 18.75 -13.71 23.89
N PRO A 17 17.93 -14.25 24.81
CA PRO A 17 17.07 -13.43 25.65
C PRO A 17 17.84 -12.34 26.41
N ILE A 18 17.33 -11.11 26.43
CA ILE A 18 18.01 -9.94 27.07
C ILE A 18 18.49 -10.25 28.49
N ARG A 19 17.71 -11.01 29.27
CA ARG A 19 18.05 -11.38 30.65
C ARG A 19 19.32 -12.24 30.76
N SER A 20 19.61 -13.02 29.74
CA SER A 20 20.78 -13.91 29.71
C SER A 20 22.05 -13.18 29.25
N VAL A 21 21.90 -12.26 28.30
CA VAL A 21 22.99 -11.53 27.65
C VAL A 21 23.39 -10.29 28.45
N LEU A 22 22.40 -9.60 29.01
CA LEU A 22 22.56 -8.37 29.79
C LEU A 22 21.92 -8.57 31.18
N PRO A 23 22.55 -9.35 32.10
CA PRO A 23 22.00 -9.62 33.42
C PRO A 23 21.71 -8.35 34.25
N GLU A 24 22.46 -7.28 34.02
CA GLU A 24 22.24 -5.96 34.63
C GLU A 24 20.89 -5.32 34.24
N LEU A 25 20.31 -5.75 33.11
CA LEU A 25 18.99 -5.32 32.63
C LEU A 25 17.87 -6.29 33.02
N ALA A 26 18.14 -7.32 33.83
CA ALA A 26 17.11 -8.30 34.23
C ALA A 26 15.88 -7.64 34.88
N ARG A 27 16.06 -6.58 35.69
CA ARG A 27 14.96 -5.79 36.27
C ARG A 27 14.19 -4.95 35.23
N GLY A 28 14.81 -4.63 34.10
CA GLY A 28 14.21 -3.93 32.96
C GLY A 28 13.52 -4.84 31.96
N ALA A 29 13.81 -6.14 31.98
CA ALA A 29 13.28 -7.11 31.03
C ALA A 29 11.75 -7.25 31.08
N GLY A 30 11.11 -6.96 32.22
CA GLY A 30 9.65 -6.87 32.29
C GLY A 30 9.08 -5.70 31.48
N THR A 31 9.81 -4.59 31.35
CA THR A 31 9.42 -3.47 30.48
C THR A 31 9.58 -3.85 29.02
N PHE A 32 10.70 -4.47 28.63
CA PHE A 32 10.95 -4.95 27.27
C PHE A 32 9.90 -5.96 26.82
N ALA A 33 9.59 -6.96 27.65
CA ALA A 33 8.57 -7.96 27.33
C ALA A 33 7.19 -7.35 27.05
N ARG A 34 6.81 -6.28 27.77
CA ARG A 34 5.54 -5.58 27.51
C ARG A 34 5.54 -4.80 26.19
N LEU A 35 6.72 -4.40 25.71
CA LEU A 35 6.91 -3.76 24.40
C LEU A 35 7.08 -4.79 23.27
N GLY A 36 6.97 -6.10 23.56
CA GLY A 36 7.22 -7.17 22.59
C GLY A 36 8.70 -7.41 22.30
N ILE A 37 9.61 -6.95 23.17
CA ILE A 37 11.07 -7.03 22.96
C ILE A 37 11.62 -8.14 23.86
N ALA A 38 12.17 -9.20 23.26
CA ALA A 38 12.76 -10.35 23.93
C ALA A 38 14.29 -10.38 23.83
N THR A 39 14.86 -9.93 22.71
CA THR A 39 16.30 -10.01 22.40
C THR A 39 16.95 -8.63 22.29
N PRO A 40 18.28 -8.52 22.54
CA PRO A 40 19.00 -7.27 22.32
C PRO A 40 18.89 -6.76 20.89
N ARG A 41 18.84 -7.66 19.89
CA ARG A 41 18.61 -7.31 18.48
C ARG A 41 17.26 -6.62 18.28
N GLN A 42 16.17 -7.18 18.82
CA GLN A 42 14.85 -6.53 18.75
C GLN A 42 14.86 -5.15 19.40
N ALA A 43 15.62 -4.95 20.49
CA ALA A 43 15.77 -3.65 21.12
C ALA A 43 16.53 -2.63 20.25
N LEU A 44 17.57 -3.07 19.51
CA LEU A 44 18.32 -2.22 18.56
C LEU A 44 17.45 -1.72 17.40
N PHE A 45 16.45 -2.49 16.98
CA PHE A 45 15.53 -2.07 15.91
C PHE A 45 14.19 -1.54 16.43
N TYR A 46 14.08 -1.28 17.74
CA TYR A 46 12.91 -0.64 18.33
C TYR A 46 13.01 0.88 18.20
N LEU A 47 12.83 1.38 16.98
CA LEU A 47 13.12 2.76 16.61
C LEU A 47 12.05 3.75 17.11
N PRO A 48 12.44 5.01 17.37
CA PRO A 48 11.48 6.07 17.70
C PRO A 48 10.60 6.40 16.49
N PHE A 49 9.34 6.78 16.74
CA PHE A 49 8.41 7.17 15.67
C PHE A 49 8.39 8.70 15.42
N ARG A 50 8.97 9.48 16.34
CA ARG A 50 9.14 10.92 16.22
C ARG A 50 10.33 11.37 17.06
N TYR A 51 10.90 12.51 16.71
CA TYR A 51 11.88 13.22 17.52
C TYR A 51 11.29 14.56 17.94
N ASP A 52 11.41 14.89 19.23
CA ASP A 52 11.09 16.22 19.74
C ASP A 52 12.42 16.96 19.90
N ASP A 53 12.62 18.03 19.15
CA ASP A 53 13.84 18.83 19.26
C ASP A 53 13.74 19.77 20.49
N PHE A 54 14.58 19.50 21.47
CA PHE A 54 14.71 20.29 22.69
C PHE A 54 16.11 20.90 22.81
N SER A 55 16.92 20.86 21.76
CA SER A 55 18.31 21.39 21.73
C SER A 55 18.34 22.92 21.85
N ASP A 56 17.33 23.60 21.30
CA ASP A 56 17.16 25.05 21.39
C ASP A 56 16.66 25.46 22.79
N LEU A 57 17.59 25.88 23.64
CA LEU A 57 17.31 26.44 24.96
C LEU A 57 16.96 27.93 24.80
N ARG A 58 15.67 28.25 24.86
CA ARG A 58 15.20 29.62 24.75
C ARG A 58 15.03 30.29 26.12
N PRO A 59 15.32 31.59 26.24
CA PRO A 59 14.85 32.38 27.36
C PRO A 59 13.32 32.37 27.44
N LEU A 60 12.75 32.53 28.64
CA LEU A 60 11.30 32.54 28.87
C LEU A 60 10.57 33.62 28.06
N GLY A 61 11.25 34.74 27.79
CA GLY A 61 10.71 35.85 26.98
C GLY A 61 10.56 35.53 25.49
N ASP A 62 11.31 34.55 24.98
CA ASP A 62 11.35 34.18 23.55
C ASP A 62 10.55 32.90 23.25
N LEU A 63 9.78 32.42 24.22
CA LEU A 63 8.91 31.26 24.06
C LEU A 63 7.71 31.59 23.16
N VAL A 64 7.37 30.65 22.29
CA VAL A 64 6.28 30.75 21.31
C VAL A 64 5.10 29.91 21.79
N VAL A 65 3.90 30.46 21.65
CA VAL A 65 2.65 29.80 22.06
C VAL A 65 2.42 28.53 21.22
N ASP A 66 1.92 27.48 21.87
CA ASP A 66 1.52 26.20 21.27
C ASP A 66 2.67 25.34 20.69
N GLU A 67 3.91 25.77 20.86
CA GLU A 67 5.11 25.01 20.51
C GLU A 67 5.66 24.20 21.69
N LYS A 68 6.45 23.17 21.38
CA LYS A 68 7.23 22.43 22.37
C LYS A 68 8.64 23.01 22.40
N GLN A 69 9.03 23.58 23.53
CA GLN A 69 10.30 24.28 23.67
C GLN A 69 10.94 23.94 25.00
N SER A 70 12.24 24.24 25.11
CA SER A 70 13.01 24.07 26.34
C SER A 70 13.47 25.43 26.86
N ALA A 71 13.48 25.58 28.18
CA ALA A 71 14.05 26.75 28.84
C ALA A 71 14.88 26.32 30.06
N ARG A 72 16.03 26.98 30.25
CA ARG A 72 16.81 26.88 31.49
C ARG A 72 16.23 27.88 32.49
N VAL A 73 15.78 27.39 33.64
CA VAL A 73 15.04 28.19 34.62
C VAL A 73 15.45 27.85 36.04
N ARG A 74 15.27 28.82 36.94
CA ARG A 74 15.36 28.61 38.38
C ARG A 74 13.95 28.44 38.96
N VAL A 75 13.77 27.44 39.81
CA VAL A 75 12.50 27.23 40.53
C VAL A 75 12.42 28.24 41.67
N THR A 76 11.52 29.22 41.55
CA THR A 76 11.36 30.29 42.56
C THR A 76 10.37 29.91 43.65
N ASP A 77 9.36 29.11 43.33
CA ASP A 77 8.37 28.63 44.28
C ASP A 77 7.73 27.31 43.84
N LEU A 78 7.21 26.55 44.79
CA LEU A 78 6.52 25.29 44.52
C LEU A 78 5.25 25.18 45.37
N LYS A 79 4.11 25.09 44.70
CA LYS A 79 2.78 24.99 45.32
C LYS A 79 2.16 23.64 44.99
N VAL A 80 1.69 22.93 46.01
CA VAL A 80 0.96 21.68 45.86
C VAL A 80 -0.50 21.90 46.20
N GLU A 81 -1.38 21.75 45.22
CA GLU A 81 -2.83 21.82 45.40
C GLU A 81 -3.38 20.40 45.53
N PRO A 82 -3.91 20.00 46.70
CA PRO A 82 -4.47 18.68 46.90
C PRO A 82 -5.67 18.44 45.97
N GLY A 83 -5.79 17.22 45.44
CA GLY A 83 -6.94 16.82 44.63
C GLY A 83 -8.19 16.69 45.49
N PHE A 84 -9.35 17.10 44.98
CA PHE A 84 -10.65 17.00 45.65
C PHE A 84 -11.67 16.28 44.76
N GLY A 85 -12.30 15.21 45.27
CA GLY A 85 -13.24 14.39 44.52
C GLY A 85 -12.60 13.74 43.28
N ARG A 86 -13.18 13.96 42.09
CA ARG A 86 -12.65 13.48 40.79
C ARG A 86 -11.47 14.31 40.24
N ARG A 87 -11.07 15.42 40.90
CA ARG A 87 -9.99 16.28 40.40
C ARG A 87 -8.61 15.79 40.86
N PRO A 88 -7.65 15.54 39.96
CA PRO A 88 -6.30 15.12 40.33
C PRO A 88 -5.55 16.24 41.06
N GLN A 89 -4.66 15.86 41.98
CA GLN A 89 -3.71 16.78 42.65
C GLN A 89 -2.88 17.53 41.62
N ARG A 90 -2.51 18.78 41.90
CA ARG A 90 -1.67 19.60 41.03
C ARG A 90 -0.40 20.04 41.76
N VAL A 91 0.74 19.88 41.10
CA VAL A 91 2.00 20.50 41.52
C VAL A 91 2.26 21.65 40.57
N ILE A 92 2.46 22.86 41.09
CA ILE A 92 2.69 24.09 40.33
C ILE A 92 4.05 24.63 40.75
N ALA A 93 5.01 24.67 39.82
CA ALA A 93 6.28 25.34 40.04
C ALA A 93 6.27 26.72 39.37
N GLN A 94 6.69 27.73 40.12
CA GLN A 94 7.02 29.05 39.57
C GLN A 94 8.47 29.00 39.09
N LEU A 95 8.68 29.42 37.85
CA LEU A 95 9.94 29.37 37.13
C LEU A 95 10.35 30.80 36.79
N ALA A 96 11.64 31.11 36.90
CA ALA A 96 12.18 32.40 36.47
C ALA A 96 13.52 32.23 35.78
N ASP A 97 13.80 33.10 34.83
CA ASP A 97 15.11 33.29 34.21
C ASP A 97 15.44 34.80 34.15
N GLU A 98 16.43 35.20 33.35
CA GLU A 98 16.82 36.60 33.20
C GLU A 98 15.81 37.45 32.40
N THR A 99 14.89 36.81 31.66
CA THR A 99 13.98 37.47 30.72
C THR A 99 12.53 37.52 31.21
N GLY A 100 12.13 36.65 32.15
CA GLY A 100 10.78 36.65 32.67
C GLY A 100 10.46 35.53 33.67
N THR A 101 9.16 35.26 33.81
CA THR A 101 8.62 34.25 34.72
C THR A 101 7.62 33.35 33.99
N ALA A 102 7.63 32.06 34.33
CA ALA A 102 6.72 31.06 33.76
C ALA A 102 6.17 30.14 34.86
N GLU A 103 5.09 29.41 34.56
CA GLU A 103 4.53 28.38 35.44
C GLU A 103 4.70 26.99 34.83
N ALA A 104 5.06 25.99 35.62
CA ALA A 104 4.97 24.59 35.19
C ALA A 104 3.96 23.83 36.06
N ILE A 105 3.00 23.14 35.43
CA ILE A 105 1.90 22.49 36.13
C ILE A 105 1.87 20.99 35.83
N TRP A 106 1.97 20.16 36.85
CA TRP A 106 1.82 18.71 36.75
C TRP A 106 0.53 18.22 37.40
N PHE A 107 -0.27 17.45 36.68
CA PHE A 107 -1.50 16.83 37.19
C PHE A 107 -1.22 15.38 37.64
N GLY A 108 -1.58 15.03 38.88
CA GLY A 108 -1.51 13.67 39.42
C GLY A 108 -0.11 13.13 39.71
N LYS A 109 0.97 13.91 39.52
CA LYS A 109 2.36 13.45 39.63
C LYS A 109 3.00 13.81 40.98
N ARG A 110 2.62 13.09 42.05
CA ARG A 110 3.16 13.26 43.43
C ARG A 110 4.69 13.18 43.56
N TYR A 111 5.36 12.52 42.62
CA TYR A 111 6.82 12.39 42.67
C TYR A 111 7.56 13.70 42.37
N VAL A 112 6.91 14.67 41.70
CA VAL A 112 7.54 15.93 41.28
C VAL A 112 7.88 16.78 42.50
N GLU A 113 6.99 16.84 43.49
CA GLU A 113 7.21 17.51 44.78
C GLU A 113 8.48 17.02 45.49
N ARG A 114 8.83 15.74 45.33
CA ARG A 114 10.04 15.14 45.95
C ARG A 114 11.32 15.32 45.15
N ARG A 115 11.22 15.79 43.91
CA ARG A 115 12.35 15.89 42.97
C ARG A 115 12.68 17.32 42.56
N LEU A 116 11.75 18.24 42.74
CA LEU A 116 11.89 19.63 42.37
C LEU A 116 11.92 20.46 43.64
N GLU A 117 13.05 21.10 43.91
CA GLU A 117 13.27 21.91 45.11
C GLU A 117 13.32 23.39 44.76
N LYS A 118 12.86 24.23 45.69
CA LYS A 118 12.98 25.68 45.55
C LYS A 118 14.46 26.08 45.50
N GLY A 119 14.80 26.92 44.53
CA GLY A 119 16.18 27.36 44.26
C GLY A 119 16.94 26.48 43.28
N ALA A 120 16.43 25.30 42.91
CA ALA A 120 17.09 24.45 41.93
C ALA A 120 17.10 25.08 40.53
N GLU A 121 18.23 24.97 39.83
CA GLU A 121 18.31 25.26 38.40
C GLU A 121 17.98 24.00 37.61
N VAL A 122 17.00 24.10 36.73
CA VAL A 122 16.50 22.98 35.93
C VAL A 122 16.29 23.40 34.47
N VAL A 123 16.40 22.44 33.57
CA VAL A 123 15.88 22.58 32.20
C VAL A 123 14.47 22.04 32.20
N VAL A 124 13.50 22.84 31.75
CA VAL A 124 12.10 22.45 31.60
C VAL A 124 11.79 22.38 30.11
N SER A 125 11.23 21.25 29.67
CA SER A 125 10.91 20.98 28.27
C SER A 125 9.46 20.52 28.13
N GLY A 126 8.68 21.20 27.30
CA GLY A 126 7.28 20.82 27.11
C GLY A 126 6.50 21.79 26.25
N LYS A 127 5.20 21.51 26.08
CA LYS A 127 4.31 22.40 25.34
C LYS A 127 4.08 23.68 26.15
N VAL A 128 4.33 24.83 25.52
CA VAL A 128 4.09 26.16 26.08
C VAL A 128 2.67 26.60 25.74
N THR A 129 1.88 26.91 26.75
CA THR A 129 0.60 27.59 26.63
C THR A 129 0.68 28.92 27.35
N PHE A 130 -0.17 29.89 27.00
CA PHE A 130 -0.20 31.16 27.69
C PHE A 130 -1.44 31.26 28.56
N ARG A 131 -1.27 31.68 29.81
CA ARG A 131 -2.37 32.02 30.70
C ARG A 131 -2.37 33.53 30.92
N GLY A 132 -3.10 34.25 30.09
CA GLY A 132 -2.93 35.70 29.96
C GLY A 132 -1.60 36.01 29.28
N TRP A 133 -0.72 36.76 29.95
CA TRP A 133 0.60 37.16 29.43
C TRP A 133 1.77 36.27 29.89
N ARG A 134 1.51 35.26 30.74
CA ARG A 134 2.57 34.42 31.31
C ARG A 134 2.68 33.08 30.57
N PRO A 135 3.88 32.68 30.13
CA PRO A 135 4.14 31.33 29.63
C PRO A 135 3.85 30.28 30.71
N GLN A 136 3.26 29.18 30.29
CA GLN A 136 2.89 28.07 31.14
C GLN A 136 3.21 26.75 30.46
N PHE A 137 3.99 25.91 31.12
CA PHE A 137 4.26 24.55 30.70
C PHE A 137 3.24 23.59 31.31
N THR A 138 2.54 22.84 30.45
CA THR A 138 1.57 21.84 30.90
C THR A 138 2.20 20.46 30.94
N SER A 139 2.37 19.93 32.16
CA SER A 139 3.02 18.65 32.48
C SER A 139 4.37 18.43 31.80
N PRO A 140 5.30 19.42 31.84
CA PRO A 140 6.58 19.31 31.16
C PRO A 140 7.48 18.23 31.76
N ASP A 141 8.49 17.82 31.02
CA ASP A 141 9.63 17.10 31.57
C ASP A 141 10.64 18.09 32.15
N PHE A 142 11.38 17.67 33.18
CA PHE A 142 12.43 18.50 33.79
C PHE A 142 13.67 17.68 34.17
N SER A 143 14.82 18.33 34.16
CA SER A 143 16.11 17.76 34.58
C SER A 143 16.98 18.81 35.30
N PRO A 144 17.85 18.41 36.24
CA PRO A 144 18.83 19.32 36.83
C PRO A 144 19.84 19.81 35.79
N VAL A 145 20.25 21.08 35.89
CA VAL A 145 21.31 21.64 35.05
C VAL A 145 22.67 21.01 35.39
N GLY A 146 23.44 20.59 34.38
CA GLY A 146 24.79 20.03 34.55
C GLY A 146 24.87 18.49 34.59
N HIS A 147 23.73 17.80 34.57
CA HIS A 147 23.71 16.37 34.24
C HIS A 147 23.48 16.20 32.74
N GLU A 148 24.34 15.41 32.07
CA GLU A 148 24.05 14.88 30.72
C GLU A 148 22.76 14.08 30.78
N SER A 149 21.65 14.74 30.49
CA SER A 149 20.33 14.15 30.57
C SER A 149 20.02 13.52 29.22
N ILE A 150 19.71 12.23 29.26
CA ILE A 150 19.22 11.50 28.07
C ILE A 150 17.87 12.09 27.58
N HIS A 151 17.29 13.03 28.34
CA HIS A 151 15.89 13.37 28.27
C HIS A 151 15.53 14.82 27.95
N THR A 152 16.48 15.75 27.90
CA THR A 152 16.27 17.21 27.81
C THR A 152 17.47 17.89 27.15
N ALA A 153 17.28 19.08 26.55
CA ALA A 153 18.37 19.89 25.95
C ALA A 153 19.07 19.25 24.73
N ARG A 154 18.37 18.39 23.98
CA ARG A 154 18.86 17.71 22.78
C ARG A 154 17.70 17.22 21.92
N VAL A 155 17.99 16.61 20.78
CA VAL A 155 16.98 15.90 19.99
C VAL A 155 16.52 14.65 20.74
N VAL A 156 15.28 14.63 21.19
CA VAL A 156 14.74 13.59 22.06
C VAL A 156 13.93 12.56 21.25
N PRO A 157 14.34 11.28 21.25
CA PRO A 157 13.58 10.21 20.59
C PRO A 157 12.27 9.90 21.36
N ILE A 158 11.17 9.76 20.64
CA ILE A 158 9.86 9.38 21.16
C ILE A 158 9.48 7.99 20.64
N TYR A 159 9.36 7.05 21.57
CA TYR A 159 9.05 5.64 21.27
C TYR A 159 7.57 5.35 21.41
N ARG A 160 7.07 4.31 20.75
CA ARG A 160 5.72 3.81 21.01
C ARG A 160 5.67 3.28 22.45
N LEU A 161 4.53 3.43 23.13
CA LEU A 161 4.40 3.00 24.53
C LEU A 161 3.17 2.12 24.69
N VAL A 162 3.26 1.16 25.61
CA VAL A 162 2.13 0.39 26.13
C VAL A 162 1.80 0.87 27.55
N GLY A 163 0.53 0.72 27.96
CA GLY A 163 0.04 1.29 29.23
C GLY A 163 0.93 0.93 30.43
N GLY A 164 1.37 1.92 31.22
CA GLY A 164 2.24 1.69 32.38
C GLY A 164 3.74 1.61 32.08
N VAL A 165 4.18 1.87 30.85
CA VAL A 165 5.57 2.13 30.48
C VAL A 165 5.76 3.63 30.17
N THR A 166 6.90 4.21 30.53
CA THR A 166 7.18 5.64 30.33
C THR A 166 8.32 5.86 29.33
N GLN A 167 8.27 6.97 28.56
CA GLN A 167 9.36 7.36 27.62
C GLN A 167 10.73 7.37 28.29
N ARG A 168 10.80 7.87 29.53
CA ARG A 168 12.04 7.94 30.31
C ARG A 168 12.62 6.54 30.52
N ARG A 169 11.79 5.60 30.99
CA ARG A 169 12.23 4.23 31.27
C ARG A 169 12.71 3.51 30.02
N VAL A 170 12.01 3.69 28.89
CA VAL A 170 12.39 3.09 27.61
C VAL A 170 13.75 3.64 27.15
N ARG A 171 13.93 4.96 27.13
CA ARG A 171 15.20 5.60 26.78
C ARG A 171 16.37 5.13 27.66
N GLU A 172 16.19 5.10 28.98
CA GLU A 172 17.22 4.63 29.91
C GLU A 172 17.62 3.16 29.67
N LEU A 173 16.66 2.31 29.31
CA LEU A 173 16.91 0.90 29.02
C LEU A 173 17.59 0.73 27.66
N LEU A 174 17.11 1.41 26.61
CA LEU A 174 17.68 1.34 25.27
C LEU A 174 19.11 1.87 25.22
N ALA A 175 19.41 2.99 25.90
CA ALA A 175 20.77 3.52 25.99
C ALA A 175 21.76 2.45 26.49
N ARG A 176 21.40 1.76 27.57
CA ARG A 176 22.24 0.68 28.13
C ARG A 176 22.35 -0.54 27.22
N VAL A 177 21.30 -0.85 26.46
CA VAL A 177 21.38 -1.92 25.46
C VAL A 177 22.38 -1.51 24.38
N LEU A 178 22.19 -0.35 23.75
CA LEU A 178 23.05 0.17 22.69
C LEU A 178 24.51 0.23 23.11
N ASP A 179 24.81 0.79 24.29
CA ASP A 179 26.18 0.91 24.81
C ASP A 179 26.89 -0.45 24.91
N ARG A 180 26.14 -1.52 25.17
CA ARG A 180 26.68 -2.87 25.32
C ARG A 180 26.71 -3.67 24.03
N THR A 181 25.75 -3.46 23.14
CA THR A 181 25.54 -4.34 21.99
C THR A 181 26.09 -3.79 20.70
N LEU A 182 26.21 -2.46 20.53
CA LEU A 182 26.72 -1.85 19.30
C LEU A 182 28.11 -2.38 18.88
N PRO A 183 29.08 -2.63 19.80
CA PRO A 183 30.36 -3.22 19.40
C PRO A 183 30.26 -4.62 18.81
N ALA A 184 29.19 -5.36 19.09
CA ALA A 184 28.94 -6.71 18.59
C ALA A 184 28.08 -6.71 17.30
N VAL A 185 27.68 -5.53 16.80
CA VAL A 185 26.93 -5.41 15.55
C VAL A 185 27.89 -5.51 14.37
N GLU A 186 27.72 -6.56 13.59
CA GLU A 186 28.42 -6.71 12.31
C GLU A 186 27.70 -5.90 11.22
N ASP A 187 28.46 -5.09 10.47
CA ASP A 187 27.89 -4.38 9.32
C ASP A 187 27.78 -5.35 8.13
N PRO A 188 26.56 -5.58 7.61
CA PRO A 188 26.38 -6.48 6.47
C PRO A 188 26.99 -5.95 5.17
N LEU A 189 27.28 -4.64 5.09
CA LEU A 189 27.80 -3.96 3.91
C LEU A 189 29.30 -3.67 4.02
N HIS A 190 30.02 -3.91 2.93
CA HIS A 190 31.39 -3.45 2.80
C HIS A 190 31.44 -1.92 2.57
N PRO A 191 32.55 -1.23 2.93
CA PRO A 191 32.68 0.21 2.75
C PRO A 191 32.34 0.72 1.34
N ALA A 192 32.72 0.00 0.30
CA ALA A 192 32.42 0.37 -1.09
C ALA A 192 30.91 0.31 -1.42
N GLU A 193 30.15 -0.53 -0.73
CA GLU A 193 28.72 -0.73 -0.96
C GLU A 193 27.88 0.28 -0.19
N ARG A 194 28.43 0.81 0.91
CA ARG A 194 27.81 1.86 1.74
C ARG A 194 27.79 3.22 1.04
N SER A 195 28.75 3.50 0.16
CA SER A 195 28.92 4.84 -0.44
C SER A 195 28.93 5.90 0.69
N GLU A 196 28.07 6.92 0.63
CA GLU A 196 27.93 7.98 1.64
C GLU A 196 27.13 7.56 2.90
N LEU A 197 26.58 6.34 2.94
CA LEU A 197 25.79 5.88 4.09
C LEU A 197 26.69 5.54 5.29
N PRO A 198 26.27 5.90 6.53
CA PRO A 198 27.00 5.56 7.75
C PRO A 198 27.11 4.05 7.96
N ALA A 199 28.06 3.62 8.80
CA ALA A 199 28.13 2.23 9.25
C ALA A 199 26.88 1.89 10.09
N LEU A 200 26.45 0.61 10.10
CA LEU A 200 25.21 0.19 10.76
C LEU A 200 25.18 0.56 12.25
N ALA A 201 26.28 0.36 12.97
CA ALA A 201 26.37 0.70 14.39
C ALA A 201 26.19 2.22 14.64
N ASP A 202 26.72 3.06 13.75
CA ASP A 202 26.61 4.51 13.86
C ASP A 202 25.21 4.99 13.49
N ALA A 203 24.59 4.39 12.47
CA ALA A 203 23.20 4.63 12.10
C ALA A 203 22.24 4.26 13.26
N LEU A 204 22.44 3.11 13.89
CA LEU A 204 21.63 2.70 15.05
C LEU A 204 21.82 3.67 16.23
N ARG A 205 23.05 4.10 16.51
CA ARG A 205 23.31 5.10 17.55
C ARG A 205 22.60 6.42 17.26
N ALA A 206 22.76 6.96 16.05
CA ALA A 206 22.17 8.22 15.64
C ALA A 206 20.63 8.16 15.53
N ALA A 207 20.06 7.03 15.15
CA ALA A 207 18.60 6.85 15.14
C ALA A 207 18.01 6.82 16.56
N HIS A 208 18.71 6.25 17.54
CA HIS A 208 18.22 6.22 18.92
C HIS A 208 18.56 7.47 19.71
N PHE A 209 19.78 7.98 19.58
CA PHE A 209 20.33 9.09 20.36
C PHE A 209 21.17 9.99 19.46
N PRO A 210 20.53 10.76 18.56
CA PRO A 210 21.23 11.71 17.69
C PRO A 210 21.92 12.80 18.53
N GLU A 211 23.10 13.23 18.10
CA GLU A 211 23.77 14.41 18.65
C GLU A 211 23.11 15.67 18.12
N GLU A 212 22.87 15.71 16.80
CA GLU A 212 22.19 16.79 16.10
C GLU A 212 20.97 16.30 15.31
N ALA A 213 20.01 17.20 15.07
CA ALA A 213 18.82 16.87 14.25
C ALA A 213 19.20 16.46 12.81
N ALA A 214 20.34 16.96 12.32
CA ALA A 214 20.88 16.67 11.01
C ALA A 214 21.41 15.23 10.86
N ASP A 215 21.69 14.52 11.95
CA ASP A 215 22.19 13.13 11.91
C ASP A 215 21.08 12.11 11.62
N VAL A 216 19.84 12.44 12.02
CA VAL A 216 18.70 11.54 11.95
C VAL A 216 18.38 11.11 10.50
N PRO A 217 18.31 12.01 9.50
CA PRO A 217 18.04 11.62 8.12
C PRO A 217 19.03 10.57 7.59
N ALA A 218 20.33 10.78 7.73
CA ALA A 218 21.36 9.85 7.24
C ALA A 218 21.29 8.48 7.95
N ALA A 219 21.00 8.48 9.25
CA ALA A 219 20.79 7.27 10.02
C ALA A 219 19.57 6.47 9.54
N LEU A 220 18.44 7.15 9.35
CA LEU A 220 17.21 6.52 8.85
C LEU A 220 17.36 6.06 7.39
N ASP A 221 18.05 6.82 6.54
CA ASP A 221 18.34 6.42 5.16
C ASP A 221 19.19 5.15 5.10
N ARG A 222 20.18 5.00 6.00
CA ARG A 222 20.95 3.75 6.11
C ARG A 222 20.08 2.57 6.51
N LEU A 223 19.24 2.73 7.53
CA LEU A 223 18.34 1.66 7.98
C LEU A 223 17.28 1.31 6.92
N ALA A 224 16.75 2.31 6.22
CA ALA A 224 15.85 2.12 5.09
C ALA A 224 16.55 1.36 3.95
N PHE A 225 17.80 1.72 3.63
CA PHE A 225 18.58 1.02 2.61
C PHE A 225 18.77 -0.46 2.95
N ASP A 226 19.08 -0.79 4.21
CA ASP A 226 19.26 -2.18 4.65
C ASP A 226 17.94 -2.99 4.51
N GLU A 227 16.79 -2.42 4.88
CA GLU A 227 15.48 -3.06 4.69
C GLU A 227 15.14 -3.27 3.20
N LEU A 228 15.38 -2.25 2.37
CA LEU A 228 15.14 -2.32 0.93
C LEU A 228 16.08 -3.34 0.26
N LEU A 229 17.34 -3.41 0.70
CA LEU A 229 18.31 -4.38 0.19
C LEU A 229 17.93 -5.80 0.60
N ALA A 230 17.55 -6.03 1.86
CA ALA A 230 17.05 -7.32 2.34
C ALA A 230 15.88 -7.81 1.47
N LEU A 231 14.92 -6.93 1.19
CA LEU A 231 13.79 -7.24 0.31
C LEU A 231 14.25 -7.57 -1.12
N GLN A 232 15.10 -6.74 -1.71
CA GLN A 232 15.62 -6.96 -3.06
C GLN A 232 16.48 -8.24 -3.18
N LEU A 233 17.21 -8.63 -2.13
CA LEU A 233 17.97 -9.89 -2.08
C LEU A 233 17.06 -11.10 -2.13
N SER A 234 16.01 -11.15 -1.29
CA SER A 234 15.01 -12.22 -1.34
C SER A 234 14.41 -12.37 -2.74
N MET A 235 14.12 -11.25 -3.39
CA MET A 235 13.53 -11.24 -4.74
C MET A 235 14.53 -11.68 -5.81
N ALA A 236 15.77 -11.22 -5.74
CA ALA A 236 16.83 -11.63 -6.66
C ALA A 236 17.13 -13.14 -6.53
N GLN A 237 17.18 -13.69 -5.31
CA GLN A 237 17.37 -15.13 -5.08
C GLN A 237 16.17 -15.95 -5.56
N ALA A 238 14.95 -15.48 -5.34
CA ALA A 238 13.76 -16.12 -5.89
C ALA A 238 13.77 -16.14 -7.43
N ARG A 239 14.33 -15.11 -8.06
CA ARG A 239 14.53 -15.07 -9.53
C ARG A 239 15.60 -16.06 -9.96
N GLU A 240 16.73 -16.11 -9.26
CA GLU A 240 17.85 -17.02 -9.58
C GLU A 240 17.49 -18.49 -9.39
N ALA A 241 16.79 -18.83 -8.30
CA ALA A 241 16.30 -20.19 -8.04
C ALA A 241 15.39 -20.72 -9.17
N ARG A 242 14.79 -19.81 -9.94
CA ARG A 242 13.90 -20.07 -11.06
C ARG A 242 14.58 -20.00 -12.42
N ALA A 243 15.85 -19.59 -12.51
CA ALA A 243 16.56 -19.49 -13.77
C ALA A 243 16.69 -20.84 -14.52
N GLY A 244 16.43 -21.97 -13.83
CA GLY A 244 16.32 -23.31 -14.42
C GLY A 244 14.93 -23.66 -14.98
N GLU A 245 13.90 -22.87 -14.70
CA GLU A 245 12.56 -23.04 -15.27
C GLU A 245 12.61 -22.72 -16.77
N ARG A 246 11.95 -23.55 -17.59
CA ARG A 246 11.90 -23.36 -19.05
C ARG A 246 10.46 -23.17 -19.50
N ALA A 247 10.27 -22.26 -20.43
CA ALA A 247 9.00 -22.03 -21.10
C ALA A 247 9.04 -22.45 -22.57
N ALA A 248 7.90 -22.36 -23.24
CA ALA A 248 7.81 -22.60 -24.67
C ALA A 248 8.23 -21.33 -25.42
N GLU A 249 9.31 -21.40 -26.20
CA GLU A 249 9.72 -20.29 -27.07
C GLU A 249 8.65 -20.02 -28.14
N VAL A 250 8.02 -18.84 -28.04
CA VAL A 250 7.02 -18.35 -28.98
C VAL A 250 7.71 -17.32 -29.87
N VAL A 251 8.16 -17.76 -31.03
CA VAL A 251 8.83 -16.91 -32.02
C VAL A 251 7.83 -16.53 -33.10
N VAL A 252 7.63 -15.22 -33.27
CA VAL A 252 6.82 -14.61 -34.33
C VAL A 252 7.73 -13.61 -35.03
N ASP A 253 7.80 -13.67 -36.36
CA ASP A 253 8.63 -12.73 -37.12
C ASP A 253 7.97 -11.35 -37.26
N ASP A 254 8.76 -10.36 -37.69
CA ASP A 254 8.29 -8.97 -37.81
C ASP A 254 7.16 -8.82 -38.86
N GLU A 255 7.13 -9.68 -39.88
CA GLU A 255 6.11 -9.65 -40.93
C GLU A 255 4.76 -10.13 -40.37
N GLU A 256 4.76 -11.25 -39.64
CA GLU A 256 3.58 -11.81 -38.99
C GLU A 256 3.08 -10.91 -37.87
N LEU A 257 3.97 -10.35 -37.04
CA LEU A 257 3.60 -9.34 -36.04
C LEU A 257 3.00 -8.10 -36.72
N GLY A 258 3.57 -7.65 -37.83
CA GLY A 258 3.03 -6.57 -38.65
C GLY A 258 1.63 -6.87 -39.17
N ALA A 259 1.38 -8.11 -39.63
CA ALA A 259 0.08 -8.56 -40.11
C ALA A 259 -0.97 -8.61 -38.98
N LEU A 260 -0.61 -9.12 -37.80
CA LEU A 260 -1.48 -9.12 -36.62
C LEU A 260 -1.88 -7.69 -36.22
N LEU A 261 -0.90 -6.78 -36.17
CA LEU A 261 -1.15 -5.38 -35.81
C LEU A 261 -1.97 -4.64 -36.87
N GLY A 262 -1.81 -4.98 -38.15
CA GLY A 262 -2.59 -4.43 -39.26
C GLY A 262 -4.04 -4.95 -39.34
N ALA A 263 -4.31 -6.13 -38.79
CA ALA A 263 -5.65 -6.72 -38.73
C ALA A 263 -6.54 -6.13 -37.62
N LEU A 264 -5.96 -5.40 -36.67
CA LEU A 264 -6.73 -4.75 -35.61
C LEU A 264 -7.66 -3.66 -36.17
N PRO A 265 -8.88 -3.52 -35.62
CA PRO A 265 -9.84 -2.51 -36.10
C PRO A 265 -9.47 -1.07 -35.69
N PHE A 266 -8.33 -0.88 -35.01
CA PHE A 266 -7.82 0.40 -34.55
C PHE A 266 -6.29 0.39 -34.52
N THR A 267 -5.69 1.59 -34.50
CA THR A 267 -4.24 1.75 -34.33
C THR A 267 -3.88 1.78 -32.85
N LEU A 268 -2.86 1.00 -32.47
CA LEU A 268 -2.31 1.03 -31.11
C LEU A 268 -1.65 2.38 -30.80
N THR A 269 -1.73 2.81 -29.54
CA THR A 269 -0.95 3.94 -29.02
C THR A 269 0.54 3.59 -28.94
N GLY A 270 1.41 4.59 -28.74
CA GLY A 270 2.85 4.37 -28.60
C GLY A 270 3.16 3.50 -27.39
N ASP A 271 2.47 3.74 -26.28
CA ASP A 271 2.60 2.92 -25.05
C ASP A 271 2.12 1.47 -25.25
N GLN A 272 1.00 1.27 -25.96
CA GLN A 272 0.48 -0.06 -26.27
C GLN A 272 1.43 -0.83 -27.19
N ARG A 273 2.01 -0.16 -28.19
CA ARG A 273 3.00 -0.78 -29.09
C ARG A 273 4.26 -1.21 -28.33
N ARG A 274 4.83 -0.33 -27.49
CA ARG A 274 5.98 -0.71 -26.65
C ARG A 274 5.67 -1.89 -25.73
N ALA A 275 4.46 -1.91 -25.14
CA ALA A 275 4.03 -3.04 -24.31
C ALA A 275 3.90 -4.35 -25.11
N VAL A 276 3.41 -4.30 -26.36
CA VAL A 276 3.41 -5.46 -27.27
C VAL A 276 4.83 -5.91 -27.55
N ASP A 277 5.72 -5.00 -27.95
CA ASP A 277 7.11 -5.34 -28.29
C ASP A 277 7.85 -6.00 -27.11
N GLU A 278 7.66 -5.47 -25.89
CA GLU A 278 8.19 -6.05 -24.66
C GLU A 278 7.63 -7.45 -24.36
N VAL A 279 6.33 -7.67 -24.59
CA VAL A 279 5.69 -8.99 -24.38
C VAL A 279 6.17 -10.00 -25.42
N ILE A 280 6.25 -9.61 -26.70
CA ILE A 280 6.73 -10.50 -27.78
C ILE A 280 8.21 -10.87 -27.56
N ALA A 281 9.04 -9.91 -27.15
CA ALA A 281 10.44 -10.18 -26.84
C ALA A 281 10.60 -11.18 -25.69
N ASP A 282 9.79 -11.06 -24.63
CA ASP A 282 9.82 -12.01 -23.52
C ASP A 282 9.26 -13.40 -23.90
N LEU A 283 8.23 -13.45 -24.76
CA LEU A 283 7.65 -14.69 -25.28
C LEU A 283 8.63 -15.48 -26.15
N ALA A 284 9.55 -14.81 -26.85
CA ALA A 284 10.60 -15.45 -27.64
C ALA A 284 11.72 -16.08 -26.78
N SER A 285 11.74 -15.82 -25.46
CA SER A 285 12.77 -16.35 -24.55
C SER A 285 12.47 -17.78 -24.10
N SER A 286 13.54 -18.55 -23.85
CA SER A 286 13.44 -19.88 -23.24
C SER A 286 13.05 -19.84 -21.75
N ALA A 287 13.13 -18.66 -21.12
CA ALA A 287 12.75 -18.44 -19.73
C ALA A 287 11.27 -18.03 -19.63
N PRO A 288 10.53 -18.47 -18.59
CA PRO A 288 9.14 -18.07 -18.40
C PRO A 288 8.99 -16.56 -18.25
N MET A 289 8.19 -15.95 -19.13
CA MET A 289 7.78 -14.55 -18.98
C MET A 289 6.88 -14.45 -17.75
N ARG A 290 7.15 -13.47 -16.89
CA ARG A 290 6.22 -13.05 -15.84
C ARG A 290 6.14 -11.53 -15.92
N ARG A 291 5.03 -11.03 -16.46
CA ARG A 291 4.91 -9.59 -16.77
C ARG A 291 3.60 -9.02 -16.26
N LEU A 292 3.68 -7.89 -15.56
CA LEU A 292 2.54 -7.10 -15.13
C LEU A 292 2.31 -5.98 -16.14
N LEU A 293 1.21 -6.05 -16.87
CA LEU A 293 0.73 -4.99 -17.73
C LEU A 293 -0.24 -4.10 -16.93
N GLN A 294 0.22 -2.90 -16.59
CA GLN A 294 -0.57 -1.93 -15.85
C GLN A 294 -0.94 -0.72 -16.70
N GLY A 295 -2.10 -0.15 -16.41
CA GLY A 295 -2.58 1.09 -17.01
C GLY A 295 -3.98 1.39 -16.51
N ASP A 296 -4.45 2.61 -16.77
CA ASP A 296 -5.78 3.06 -16.35
C ASP A 296 -6.91 2.22 -17.00
N VAL A 297 -8.12 2.28 -16.45
CA VAL A 297 -9.32 1.63 -16.98
C VAL A 297 -9.58 2.13 -18.40
N GLY A 298 -9.54 1.22 -19.37
CA GLY A 298 -9.72 1.54 -20.79
C GLY A 298 -8.49 2.14 -21.47
N SER A 299 -7.29 1.98 -20.90
CA SER A 299 -6.01 2.24 -21.59
C SER A 299 -5.69 1.24 -22.71
N GLY A 300 -6.54 0.23 -22.93
CA GLY A 300 -6.36 -0.77 -23.99
C GLY A 300 -5.48 -1.98 -23.63
N LYS A 301 -5.33 -2.30 -22.34
CA LYS A 301 -4.63 -3.53 -21.87
C LYS A 301 -5.11 -4.81 -22.58
N THR A 302 -6.42 -4.91 -22.79
CA THR A 302 -7.08 -6.02 -23.48
C THR A 302 -6.59 -6.21 -24.91
N ALA A 303 -6.24 -5.12 -25.62
CA ALA A 303 -5.71 -5.19 -26.98
C ALA A 303 -4.30 -5.80 -27.00
N VAL A 304 -3.45 -5.41 -26.05
CA VAL A 304 -2.10 -6.00 -25.89
C VAL A 304 -2.19 -7.50 -25.58
N ALA A 305 -3.10 -7.89 -24.68
CA ALA A 305 -3.36 -9.30 -24.38
C ALA A 305 -3.87 -10.09 -25.59
N ALA A 306 -4.75 -9.51 -26.42
CA ALA A 306 -5.25 -10.14 -27.64
C ALA A 306 -4.12 -10.42 -28.65
N VAL A 307 -3.23 -9.44 -28.87
CA VAL A 307 -2.07 -9.61 -29.76
C VAL A 307 -1.12 -10.69 -29.24
N ALA A 308 -0.84 -10.70 -27.92
CA ALA A 308 0.01 -11.71 -27.30
C ALA A 308 -0.58 -13.13 -27.45
N LEU A 309 -1.88 -13.29 -27.19
CA LEU A 309 -2.58 -14.57 -27.39
C LEU A 309 -2.56 -15.01 -28.86
N ALA A 310 -2.73 -14.07 -29.80
CA ALA A 310 -2.67 -14.39 -31.22
C ALA A 310 -1.27 -14.82 -31.67
N ALA A 311 -0.22 -14.13 -31.20
CA ALA A 311 1.18 -14.51 -31.45
C ALA A 311 1.48 -15.94 -30.98
N VAL A 312 1.00 -16.31 -29.79
CA VAL A 312 1.11 -17.67 -29.23
C VAL A 312 0.42 -18.70 -30.13
N VAL A 313 -0.77 -18.40 -30.62
CA VAL A 313 -1.52 -19.30 -31.52
C VAL A 313 -0.84 -19.45 -32.87
N ARG A 314 -0.29 -18.37 -33.43
CA ARG A 314 0.49 -18.40 -34.68
C ARG A 314 1.74 -19.27 -34.59
N ALA A 315 2.44 -19.21 -33.45
CA ALA A 315 3.54 -20.12 -33.14
C ALA A 315 3.09 -21.57 -32.87
N GLY A 316 1.80 -21.87 -32.99
CA GLY A 316 1.24 -23.20 -32.79
C GLY A 316 1.17 -23.58 -31.32
N TRP A 317 0.82 -22.66 -30.42
CA TRP A 317 0.57 -22.96 -29.02
C TRP A 317 -0.86 -22.56 -28.61
N GLN A 318 -1.30 -23.00 -27.44
CA GLN A 318 -2.57 -22.58 -26.86
C GLN A 318 -2.37 -21.45 -25.85
N GLY A 319 -3.37 -20.57 -25.76
CA GLY A 319 -3.45 -19.51 -24.78
C GLY A 319 -4.66 -19.66 -23.85
N ALA A 320 -4.58 -19.05 -22.67
CA ALA A 320 -5.70 -18.92 -21.76
C ALA A 320 -5.83 -17.50 -21.22
N LEU A 321 -7.05 -17.01 -21.04
CA LEU A 321 -7.36 -15.80 -20.27
C LEU A 321 -8.30 -16.14 -19.13
N MET A 322 -7.95 -15.69 -17.93
CA MET A 322 -8.74 -15.94 -16.74
C MET A 322 -9.16 -14.63 -16.06
N ALA A 323 -10.41 -14.62 -15.59
CA ALA A 323 -10.97 -13.55 -14.79
C ALA A 323 -11.50 -14.08 -13.44
N PRO A 324 -11.52 -13.25 -12.38
CA PRO A 324 -11.87 -13.69 -11.03
C PRO A 324 -13.36 -14.03 -10.87
N THR A 325 -14.23 -13.44 -11.68
CA THR A 325 -15.68 -13.63 -11.63
C THR A 325 -16.21 -14.03 -13.00
N GLU A 326 -17.34 -14.73 -13.02
CA GLU A 326 -17.98 -15.13 -14.27
C GLU A 326 -18.42 -13.93 -15.11
N ILE A 327 -18.89 -12.85 -14.46
CA ILE A 327 -19.28 -11.61 -15.13
C ILE A 327 -18.09 -11.04 -15.90
N LEU A 328 -16.91 -10.95 -15.26
CA LEU A 328 -15.72 -10.40 -15.91
C LEU A 328 -15.21 -11.35 -17.01
N ALA A 329 -15.23 -12.66 -16.78
CA ALA A 329 -14.83 -13.64 -17.80
C ALA A 329 -15.72 -13.56 -19.04
N ARG A 330 -17.05 -13.41 -18.86
CA ARG A 330 -18.00 -13.25 -19.95
C ARG A 330 -17.79 -11.93 -20.70
N GLN A 331 -17.48 -10.86 -19.98
CA GLN A 331 -17.14 -9.56 -20.58
C GLN A 331 -15.87 -9.64 -21.42
N HIS A 332 -14.82 -10.28 -20.89
CA HIS A 332 -13.61 -10.55 -21.67
C HIS A 332 -13.94 -11.38 -22.89
N HIS A 333 -14.75 -12.42 -22.79
CA HIS A 333 -15.14 -13.19 -23.97
C HIS A 333 -15.88 -12.33 -25.01
N LEU A 334 -16.87 -11.53 -24.60
CA LEU A 334 -17.61 -10.65 -25.51
C LEU A 334 -16.73 -9.57 -26.17
N GLY A 335 -15.74 -9.02 -25.45
CA GLY A 335 -14.85 -7.99 -25.99
C GLY A 335 -13.63 -8.54 -26.75
N LEU A 336 -13.09 -9.67 -26.33
CA LEU A 336 -11.87 -10.27 -26.85
C LEU A 336 -12.14 -11.23 -28.00
N ALA A 337 -13.26 -11.97 -27.99
CA ALA A 337 -13.58 -12.91 -29.07
C ALA A 337 -13.64 -12.22 -30.45
N PRO A 338 -14.29 -11.05 -30.64
CA PRO A 338 -14.28 -10.36 -31.93
C PRO A 338 -12.88 -9.92 -32.36
N LEU A 339 -12.02 -9.53 -31.40
CA LEU A 339 -10.64 -9.17 -31.68
C LEU A 339 -9.80 -10.39 -32.07
N LEU A 340 -9.95 -11.51 -31.37
CA LEU A 340 -9.27 -12.76 -31.69
C LEU A 340 -9.73 -13.31 -33.04
N GLU A 341 -11.04 -13.23 -33.36
CA GLU A 341 -11.58 -13.61 -34.67
C GLU A 341 -10.99 -12.75 -35.80
N ALA A 342 -10.88 -11.43 -35.60
CA ALA A 342 -10.22 -10.53 -36.55
C ALA A 342 -8.73 -10.88 -36.74
N LEU A 343 -8.08 -11.38 -35.70
CA LEU A 343 -6.71 -11.90 -35.73
C LEU A 343 -6.63 -13.35 -36.24
N GLY A 344 -7.75 -13.97 -36.62
CA GLY A 344 -7.82 -15.33 -37.15
C GLY A 344 -7.61 -16.43 -36.11
N VAL A 345 -8.00 -16.18 -34.85
CA VAL A 345 -7.83 -17.07 -33.70
C VAL A 345 -9.18 -17.49 -33.16
N ARG A 346 -9.40 -18.79 -32.97
CA ARG A 346 -10.64 -19.30 -32.36
C ARG A 346 -10.54 -19.28 -30.84
N SER A 347 -11.60 -18.80 -30.19
CA SER A 347 -11.68 -18.77 -28.74
C SER A 347 -12.93 -19.46 -28.21
N GLU A 348 -12.79 -20.15 -27.09
CA GLU A 348 -13.88 -20.84 -26.38
C GLU A 348 -14.09 -20.23 -24.99
N PHE A 349 -15.34 -20.21 -24.53
CA PHE A 349 -15.69 -19.71 -23.20
C PHE A 349 -15.92 -20.85 -22.21
N LEU A 350 -15.21 -20.84 -21.08
CA LEU A 350 -15.35 -21.84 -20.02
C LEU A 350 -15.66 -21.20 -18.66
N SER A 351 -16.87 -21.47 -18.14
CA SER A 351 -17.27 -21.05 -16.80
C SER A 351 -17.86 -22.20 -15.97
N GLY A 352 -17.92 -21.98 -14.65
CA GLY A 352 -18.54 -22.90 -13.70
C GLY A 352 -20.05 -23.10 -13.91
N SER A 353 -20.74 -22.14 -14.52
CA SER A 353 -22.19 -22.19 -14.77
C SER A 353 -22.59 -23.03 -15.99
N LEU A 354 -21.64 -23.38 -16.88
CA LEU A 354 -21.96 -24.18 -18.06
C LEU A 354 -22.43 -25.59 -17.68
N GLY A 355 -23.44 -26.08 -18.41
CA GLY A 355 -23.97 -27.44 -18.25
C GLY A 355 -22.92 -28.51 -18.60
N ALA A 356 -23.05 -29.70 -17.99
CA ALA A 356 -22.06 -30.77 -18.07
C ALA A 356 -21.71 -31.18 -19.53
N ALA A 357 -22.71 -31.25 -20.41
CA ALA A 357 -22.49 -31.59 -21.82
C ALA A 357 -21.68 -30.53 -22.59
N ALA A 358 -21.90 -29.23 -22.30
CA ALA A 358 -21.13 -28.16 -22.92
C ALA A 358 -19.69 -28.15 -22.41
N LYS A 359 -19.49 -28.33 -21.10
CA LYS A 359 -18.14 -28.47 -20.51
C LYS A 359 -17.38 -29.64 -21.08
N GLY A 360 -18.01 -30.81 -21.21
CA GLY A 360 -17.39 -32.00 -21.81
C GLY A 360 -16.83 -31.72 -23.20
N ARG A 361 -17.64 -31.13 -24.10
CA ARG A 361 -17.20 -30.75 -25.45
C ARG A 361 -16.03 -29.77 -25.43
N ILE A 362 -16.06 -28.77 -24.55
CA ILE A 362 -14.98 -27.78 -24.44
C ILE A 362 -13.71 -28.44 -23.90
N HIS A 363 -13.81 -29.32 -22.90
CA HIS A 363 -12.65 -30.05 -22.37
C HIS A 363 -12.00 -30.91 -23.45
N ASP A 364 -12.80 -31.62 -24.25
CA ASP A 364 -12.31 -32.44 -25.36
C ASP A 364 -11.63 -31.56 -26.43
N ALA A 365 -12.23 -30.41 -26.78
CA ALA A 365 -11.64 -29.46 -27.73
C ALA A 365 -10.31 -28.85 -27.21
N ILE A 366 -10.20 -28.58 -25.91
CA ILE A 366 -8.97 -28.09 -25.28
C ILE A 366 -7.88 -29.17 -25.33
N ALA A 367 -8.23 -30.41 -25.01
CA ALA A 367 -7.30 -31.55 -25.03
C ALA A 367 -6.85 -31.93 -26.45
N ALA A 368 -7.73 -31.77 -27.44
CA ALA A 368 -7.41 -31.97 -28.85
C ALA A 368 -6.57 -30.82 -29.45
N GLY A 369 -6.54 -29.65 -28.81
CA GLY A 369 -5.88 -28.45 -29.34
C GLY A 369 -6.73 -27.69 -30.37
N GLU A 370 -8.02 -27.99 -30.48
CA GLU A 370 -8.96 -27.28 -31.35
C GLU A 370 -9.37 -25.92 -30.77
N ALA A 371 -9.45 -25.83 -29.44
CA ALA A 371 -9.62 -24.57 -28.72
C ALA A 371 -8.26 -23.87 -28.58
N GLU A 372 -7.97 -22.93 -29.49
CA GLU A 372 -6.70 -22.21 -29.55
C GLU A 372 -6.52 -21.24 -28.37
N VAL A 373 -7.60 -20.53 -28.00
CA VAL A 373 -7.65 -19.69 -26.80
C VAL A 373 -8.86 -20.07 -25.93
N VAL A 374 -8.64 -20.17 -24.61
CA VAL A 374 -9.73 -20.40 -23.65
C VAL A 374 -9.90 -19.17 -22.78
N ILE A 375 -11.12 -18.63 -22.72
CA ILE A 375 -11.47 -17.48 -21.87
C ILE A 375 -12.42 -17.96 -20.78
N GLY A 376 -12.09 -17.73 -19.51
CA GLY A 376 -12.90 -18.30 -18.45
C GLY A 376 -12.61 -17.81 -17.04
N THR A 377 -13.24 -18.47 -16.08
CA THR A 377 -12.96 -18.25 -14.65
C THR A 377 -11.87 -19.23 -14.18
N HIS A 378 -11.73 -19.39 -12.86
CA HIS A 378 -10.95 -20.46 -12.23
C HIS A 378 -11.27 -21.87 -12.75
N ALA A 379 -12.40 -22.07 -13.45
CA ALA A 379 -12.71 -23.33 -14.14
C ALA A 379 -11.64 -23.75 -15.15
N VAL A 380 -10.90 -22.80 -15.75
CA VAL A 380 -9.84 -23.07 -16.74
C VAL A 380 -8.66 -23.86 -16.15
N ILE A 381 -8.40 -23.70 -14.84
CA ILE A 381 -7.31 -24.38 -14.13
C ILE A 381 -7.78 -25.57 -13.29
N ALA A 382 -9.06 -25.97 -13.43
CA ALA A 382 -9.56 -27.15 -12.75
C ALA A 382 -8.76 -28.40 -13.17
N GLU A 383 -8.66 -29.40 -12.29
CA GLU A 383 -7.96 -30.66 -12.59
C GLU A 383 -8.46 -31.32 -13.88
N ALA A 384 -9.77 -31.25 -14.13
CA ALA A 384 -10.43 -31.83 -15.30
C ALA A 384 -10.04 -31.20 -16.66
N VAL A 385 -9.39 -30.04 -16.68
CA VAL A 385 -8.97 -29.38 -17.93
C VAL A 385 -7.53 -29.77 -18.25
N SER A 386 -7.31 -30.41 -19.39
CA SER A 386 -5.97 -30.77 -19.87
C SER A 386 -5.69 -30.05 -21.18
N PHE A 387 -4.77 -29.09 -21.16
CA PHE A 387 -4.28 -28.45 -22.38
C PHE A 387 -3.35 -29.39 -23.13
N ASN A 388 -3.37 -29.33 -24.47
CA ASN A 388 -2.40 -30.02 -25.30
C ASN A 388 -1.03 -29.34 -25.21
N ARG A 389 -1.01 -28.01 -25.36
CA ARG A 389 0.23 -27.21 -25.43
C ARG A 389 0.03 -25.76 -24.99
N LEU A 390 -0.26 -25.54 -23.70
CA LEU A 390 -0.43 -24.20 -23.14
C LEU A 390 0.93 -23.47 -23.03
N ALA A 391 1.04 -22.31 -23.68
CA ALA A 391 2.26 -21.49 -23.61
C ALA A 391 2.03 -20.13 -22.94
N LEU A 392 0.83 -19.55 -22.98
CA LEU A 392 0.54 -18.25 -22.35
C LEU A 392 -0.73 -18.29 -21.52
N ALA A 393 -0.63 -17.73 -20.32
CA ALA A 393 -1.73 -17.49 -19.41
C ALA A 393 -1.85 -15.98 -19.11
N VAL A 394 -3.00 -15.42 -19.44
CA VAL A 394 -3.36 -14.04 -19.12
C VAL A 394 -4.27 -14.05 -17.89
N VAL A 395 -3.95 -13.24 -16.89
CA VAL A 395 -4.74 -13.14 -15.65
C VAL A 395 -5.18 -11.70 -15.45
N ASP A 396 -6.49 -11.46 -15.39
CA ASP A 396 -7.02 -10.14 -15.04
C ASP A 396 -7.30 -10.03 -13.53
N GLU A 397 -7.02 -8.85 -12.96
CA GLU A 397 -7.16 -8.56 -11.54
C GLU A 397 -6.47 -9.58 -10.61
N GLN A 398 -5.16 -9.76 -10.83
CA GLN A 398 -4.30 -10.74 -10.17
C GLN A 398 -4.42 -10.77 -8.62
N HIS A 399 -4.80 -9.67 -7.97
CA HIS A 399 -4.90 -9.61 -6.51
C HIS A 399 -5.92 -10.60 -5.91
N ARG A 400 -6.81 -11.20 -6.71
CA ARG A 400 -7.73 -12.28 -6.28
C ARG A 400 -7.24 -13.68 -6.65
N PHE A 401 -6.11 -13.81 -7.34
CA PHE A 401 -5.51 -15.08 -7.76
C PHE A 401 -4.44 -15.52 -6.75
N GLY A 402 -4.79 -16.50 -5.91
CA GLY A 402 -3.91 -17.01 -4.87
C GLY A 402 -2.68 -17.78 -5.39
N VAL A 403 -1.80 -18.17 -4.47
CA VAL A 403 -0.59 -18.96 -4.76
C VAL A 403 -0.93 -20.33 -5.34
N ALA A 404 -1.99 -20.98 -4.83
CA ALA A 404 -2.42 -22.31 -5.27
C ALA A 404 -2.89 -22.32 -6.74
N GLN A 405 -3.59 -21.27 -7.17
CA GLN A 405 -4.06 -21.15 -8.55
C GLN A 405 -2.90 -20.94 -9.53
N ARG A 406 -1.84 -20.23 -9.13
CA ARG A 406 -0.61 -20.07 -9.92
C ARG A 406 0.13 -21.39 -10.08
N ALA A 407 0.31 -22.13 -8.99
CA ALA A 407 0.92 -23.47 -9.03
C ALA A 407 0.12 -24.46 -9.91
N ALA A 408 -1.22 -24.41 -9.83
CA ALA A 408 -2.09 -25.23 -10.68
C ALA A 408 -1.89 -24.92 -12.18
N LEU A 409 -1.65 -23.65 -12.53
CA LEU A 409 -1.41 -23.22 -13.90
C LEU A 409 -0.04 -23.63 -14.42
N GLN A 410 0.99 -23.51 -13.57
CA GLN A 410 2.34 -24.02 -13.86
C GLN A 410 2.29 -25.52 -14.16
N ALA A 411 1.49 -26.28 -13.42
CA ALA A 411 1.31 -27.72 -13.65
C ALA A 411 0.64 -28.07 -15.00
N LYS A 412 -0.05 -27.13 -15.66
CA LYS A 412 -0.73 -27.38 -16.95
C LYS A 412 0.20 -27.31 -18.17
N GLY A 413 1.42 -26.78 -18.05
CA GLY A 413 2.32 -26.57 -19.20
C GLY A 413 3.11 -27.81 -19.65
N ALA A 414 2.68 -29.03 -19.31
CA ALA A 414 3.25 -30.29 -19.77
C ALA A 414 4.80 -30.41 -19.58
N GLY A 415 5.32 -29.95 -18.45
CA GLY A 415 6.77 -29.97 -18.13
C GLY A 415 7.54 -28.72 -18.54
N ARG A 416 6.88 -27.73 -19.14
CA ARG A 416 7.34 -26.35 -19.32
C ARG A 416 6.43 -25.43 -18.54
N GLU A 417 6.94 -24.32 -18.04
CA GLU A 417 6.10 -23.33 -17.40
C GLU A 417 5.47 -22.41 -18.46
N PRO A 418 4.14 -22.19 -18.45
CA PRO A 418 3.51 -21.20 -19.31
C PRO A 418 4.00 -19.79 -18.96
N HIS A 419 4.19 -18.95 -19.98
CA HIS A 419 4.34 -17.52 -19.83
C HIS A 419 3.11 -16.93 -19.11
N LEU A 420 3.33 -15.98 -18.21
CA LEU A 420 2.30 -15.32 -17.40
C LEU A 420 2.25 -13.81 -17.70
N LEU A 421 1.10 -13.35 -18.20
CA LEU A 421 0.79 -11.93 -18.39
C LEU A 421 -0.33 -11.53 -17.44
N ALA A 422 -0.02 -10.75 -16.41
CA ALA A 422 -1.03 -10.22 -15.51
C ALA A 422 -1.50 -8.83 -15.95
N LEU A 423 -2.79 -8.59 -15.86
CA LEU A 423 -3.43 -7.30 -16.14
C LEU A 423 -3.91 -6.70 -14.81
N THR A 424 -3.69 -5.39 -14.65
CA THR A 424 -4.29 -4.64 -13.54
C THR A 424 -4.88 -3.33 -14.03
N ALA A 425 -6.10 -3.04 -13.58
CA ALA A 425 -6.78 -1.78 -13.85
C ALA A 425 -6.39 -0.67 -12.86
N THR A 426 -5.89 -1.03 -11.67
CA THR A 426 -5.40 -0.07 -10.68
C THR A 426 -3.94 0.25 -10.99
N PRO A 427 -3.61 1.48 -11.42
CA PRO A 427 -2.22 1.84 -11.68
C PRO A 427 -1.42 1.77 -10.38
N ILE A 428 -0.33 1.03 -10.37
CA ILE A 428 0.53 0.87 -9.21
C ILE A 428 1.73 1.79 -9.42
N PRO A 429 2.08 2.66 -8.46
CA PRO A 429 3.31 3.45 -8.58
C PRO A 429 4.48 2.54 -8.89
N ARG A 430 5.33 2.92 -9.84
CA ARG A 430 6.43 2.06 -10.33
C ARG A 430 7.29 1.53 -9.19
N THR A 431 7.53 2.35 -8.17
CA THR A 431 8.35 2.02 -7.00
C THR A 431 7.70 0.96 -6.12
N LEU A 432 6.38 1.03 -5.97
CA LEU A 432 5.59 -0.03 -5.37
C LEU A 432 5.62 -1.29 -6.24
N ALA A 433 5.42 -1.16 -7.54
CA ALA A 433 5.40 -2.31 -8.43
C ALA A 433 6.75 -3.05 -8.43
N LEU A 434 7.87 -2.32 -8.44
CA LEU A 434 9.24 -2.84 -8.31
C LEU A 434 9.55 -3.46 -6.95
N THR A 435 8.64 -3.32 -5.97
CA THR A 435 8.80 -3.86 -4.63
C THR A 435 7.81 -5.00 -4.34
N PHE A 436 6.55 -4.85 -4.77
CA PHE A 436 5.47 -5.82 -4.57
C PHE A 436 5.38 -6.89 -5.66
N TYR A 437 5.84 -6.57 -6.87
CA TYR A 437 5.78 -7.46 -8.04
C TYR A 437 7.17 -7.58 -8.68
N ALA A 438 8.26 -7.46 -7.93
CA ALA A 438 9.60 -7.49 -8.51
C ALA A 438 10.01 -8.86 -9.08
N ASP A 439 9.22 -9.91 -8.87
CA ASP A 439 9.34 -11.16 -9.63
C ASP A 439 8.75 -11.06 -11.05
N MET A 440 8.08 -9.94 -11.37
CA MET A 440 7.48 -9.64 -12.66
C MET A 440 8.17 -8.45 -13.33
N ALA A 441 8.39 -8.52 -14.64
CA ALA A 441 8.67 -7.35 -15.46
C ALA A 441 7.40 -6.46 -15.53
N ILE A 442 7.55 -5.15 -15.69
CA ILE A 442 6.42 -4.22 -15.67
C ILE A 442 6.35 -3.46 -16.98
N SER A 443 5.23 -3.58 -17.68
CA SER A 443 4.86 -2.72 -18.82
C SER A 443 3.80 -1.73 -18.37
N THR A 444 3.99 -0.45 -18.70
CA THR A 444 3.10 0.63 -18.26
C THR A 444 2.46 1.32 -19.46
N ILE A 445 1.13 1.38 -19.48
CA ILE A 445 0.35 2.13 -20.47
C ILE A 445 -0.26 3.37 -19.79
N ARG A 446 0.25 4.55 -20.13
CA ARG A 446 -0.23 5.87 -19.69
C ARG A 446 -1.08 6.54 -20.76
N GLU A 447 -0.73 6.36 -22.03
CA GLU A 447 -1.47 6.91 -23.16
C GLU A 447 -2.87 6.29 -23.26
N MET A 448 -3.88 7.15 -23.29
CA MET A 448 -5.27 6.75 -23.54
C MET A 448 -5.54 6.70 -25.04
N PRO A 449 -6.39 5.77 -25.52
CA PRO A 449 -6.79 5.73 -26.94
C PRO A 449 -7.40 7.06 -27.41
N PRO A 450 -7.18 7.44 -28.69
CA PRO A 450 -7.74 8.67 -29.26
C PRO A 450 -9.28 8.65 -29.23
N GLY A 451 -9.88 9.83 -29.06
CA GLY A 451 -11.35 10.01 -29.03
C GLY A 451 -11.96 10.09 -27.62
N ARG A 452 -11.21 9.76 -26.57
CA ARG A 452 -11.69 9.81 -25.19
C ARG A 452 -11.56 11.21 -24.57
N ARG A 453 -12.66 11.75 -24.04
CA ARG A 453 -12.67 13.05 -23.31
C ARG A 453 -12.40 12.84 -21.83
N ALA A 454 -11.68 13.77 -21.22
CA ALA A 454 -11.44 13.76 -19.78
C ALA A 454 -12.77 13.92 -19.00
N ILE A 455 -12.91 13.17 -17.90
CA ILE A 455 -14.11 13.20 -17.07
C ILE A 455 -14.06 14.49 -16.23
N ARG A 456 -15.18 15.22 -16.20
CA ARG A 456 -15.31 16.40 -15.32
C ARG A 456 -15.77 15.94 -13.95
N THR A 457 -14.88 16.02 -12.97
CA THR A 457 -15.18 15.63 -11.59
C THR A 457 -15.51 16.86 -10.75
N GLU A 458 -16.63 16.81 -10.01
CA GLU A 458 -17.09 17.88 -9.13
C GLU A 458 -17.47 17.33 -7.76
N VAL A 459 -17.02 18.01 -6.70
CA VAL A 459 -17.41 17.71 -5.32
C VAL A 459 -18.57 18.65 -4.93
N ARG A 460 -19.67 18.09 -4.42
CA ARG A 460 -20.90 18.81 -4.06
C ARG A 460 -21.43 18.33 -2.71
N ASN A 461 -22.22 19.18 -2.06
CA ASN A 461 -22.95 18.83 -0.84
C ASN A 461 -24.37 18.35 -1.16
N ARG A 462 -25.05 17.74 -0.18
CA ARG A 462 -26.43 17.26 -0.36
C ARG A 462 -27.42 18.37 -0.72
N GLY A 463 -27.14 19.63 -0.36
CA GLY A 463 -27.95 20.78 -0.80
C GLY A 463 -28.03 20.97 -2.32
N SER A 464 -27.12 20.34 -3.09
CA SER A 464 -27.11 20.37 -4.55
C SER A 464 -27.95 19.27 -5.21
N LEU A 465 -28.52 18.34 -4.43
CA LEU A 465 -29.29 17.18 -4.93
C LEU A 465 -30.38 17.55 -5.95
N PRO A 466 -31.25 18.56 -5.72
CA PRO A 466 -32.29 18.90 -6.69
C PRO A 466 -31.74 19.32 -8.06
N ARG A 467 -30.57 19.95 -8.09
CA ARG A 467 -29.89 20.33 -9.34
C ARG A 467 -29.25 19.12 -10.02
N ILE A 468 -28.70 18.20 -9.24
CA ILE A 468 -28.11 16.96 -9.75
C ILE A 468 -29.19 16.08 -10.36
N GLU A 469 -30.34 15.92 -9.70
CA GLU A 469 -31.47 15.14 -10.21
C GLU A 469 -32.04 15.73 -11.50
N ALA A 470 -32.18 17.06 -11.58
CA ALA A 470 -32.56 17.74 -12.82
C ALA A 470 -31.54 17.50 -13.95
N PHE A 471 -30.25 17.43 -13.61
CA PHE A 471 -29.19 17.11 -14.56
C PHE A 471 -29.29 15.65 -15.03
N LEU A 472 -29.47 14.68 -14.13
CA LEU A 472 -29.69 13.27 -14.46
C LEU A 472 -30.89 13.10 -15.40
N ALA A 473 -32.00 13.79 -15.13
CA ALA A 473 -33.17 13.79 -15.99
C ALA A 473 -32.88 14.35 -17.39
N SER A 474 -32.05 15.40 -17.49
CA SER A 474 -31.66 15.99 -18.78
C SER A 474 -30.75 15.07 -19.60
N GLU A 475 -29.85 14.33 -18.94
CA GLU A 475 -28.98 13.34 -19.59
C GLU A 475 -29.81 12.15 -20.12
N ALA A 476 -30.75 11.66 -19.33
CA ALA A 476 -31.69 10.62 -19.75
C ALA A 476 -32.59 11.07 -20.91
N ALA A 477 -33.09 12.31 -20.89
CA ALA A 477 -33.87 12.88 -21.99
C ALA A 477 -33.07 12.97 -23.30
N ALA A 478 -31.74 13.07 -23.20
CA ALA A 478 -30.83 13.04 -24.33
C ALA A 478 -30.37 11.61 -24.70
N GLY A 479 -31.02 10.58 -24.16
CA GLY A 479 -30.77 9.16 -24.46
C GLY A 479 -29.56 8.57 -23.76
N ARG A 480 -29.00 9.24 -22.75
CA ARG A 480 -27.80 8.81 -22.02
C ARG A 480 -28.15 8.16 -20.69
N GLN A 481 -27.21 7.41 -20.15
CA GLN A 481 -27.43 6.64 -18.92
C GLN A 481 -26.57 7.16 -17.75
N SER A 482 -27.02 6.89 -16.53
CA SER A 482 -26.35 7.36 -15.30
C SER A 482 -26.22 6.27 -14.24
N PHE A 483 -25.11 6.28 -13.52
CA PHE A 483 -24.90 5.47 -12.32
C PHE A 483 -25.11 6.31 -11.06
N VAL A 484 -25.76 5.72 -10.04
CA VAL A 484 -25.85 6.26 -8.68
C VAL A 484 -25.32 5.21 -7.72
N VAL A 485 -24.22 5.52 -7.03
CA VAL A 485 -23.51 4.59 -6.15
C VAL A 485 -23.67 5.01 -4.70
N VAL A 486 -24.16 4.08 -3.88
CA VAL A 486 -24.38 4.23 -2.44
C VAL A 486 -23.27 3.48 -1.69
N PRO A 487 -22.65 4.05 -0.64
CA PRO A 487 -21.56 3.41 0.10
C PRO A 487 -22.02 2.15 0.83
N LEU A 488 -21.08 1.23 1.06
CA LEU A 488 -21.27 0.19 2.06
C LEU A 488 -21.22 0.80 3.47
N VAL A 489 -22.15 0.38 4.32
CA VAL A 489 -22.10 0.68 5.76
C VAL A 489 -21.23 -0.39 6.41
N ALA A 490 -20.11 0.05 7.02
CA ALA A 490 -19.00 -0.79 7.50
C ALA A 490 -19.37 -1.94 8.47
N GLU A 491 -20.60 -1.97 8.98
CA GLU A 491 -21.07 -2.93 9.98
C GLU A 491 -22.01 -4.02 9.42
N SER A 492 -22.54 -3.88 8.19
CA SER A 492 -23.42 -4.91 7.60
C SER A 492 -23.73 -4.70 6.10
N GLU A 493 -23.64 -5.77 5.32
CA GLU A 493 -24.15 -5.80 3.93
C GLU A 493 -25.68 -5.58 3.87
N ALA A 494 -26.42 -5.97 4.92
CA ALA A 494 -27.87 -5.77 4.98
C ALA A 494 -28.25 -4.30 5.11
N LEU A 495 -27.47 -3.53 5.89
CA LEU A 495 -27.67 -2.08 6.01
C LEU A 495 -27.35 -1.36 4.70
N SER A 496 -26.38 -1.87 3.94
CA SER A 496 -26.02 -1.32 2.63
C SER A 496 -27.09 -1.60 1.58
N ALA A 497 -27.69 -2.81 1.59
CA ALA A 497 -28.83 -3.15 0.75
C ALA A 497 -30.03 -2.24 1.04
N ALA A 498 -30.40 -2.07 2.32
CA ALA A 498 -31.48 -1.20 2.73
C ALA A 498 -31.25 0.27 2.33
N SER A 499 -30.00 0.74 2.37
CA SER A 499 -29.65 2.10 1.93
C SER A 499 -29.83 2.28 0.41
N ALA A 500 -29.43 1.29 -0.39
CA ALA A 500 -29.62 1.31 -1.84
C ALA A 500 -31.10 1.17 -2.24
N GLU A 501 -31.88 0.36 -1.51
CA GLU A 501 -33.33 0.23 -1.68
C GLU A 501 -34.05 1.54 -1.37
N ALA A 502 -33.74 2.19 -0.24
CA ALA A 502 -34.31 3.49 0.12
C ALA A 502 -33.97 4.57 -0.91
N GLU A 503 -32.74 4.55 -1.44
CA GLU A 503 -32.31 5.47 -2.48
C GLU A 503 -33.05 5.25 -3.80
N PHE A 504 -33.22 3.99 -4.17
CA PHE A 504 -34.00 3.60 -5.33
C PHE A 504 -35.45 4.08 -5.25
N GLU A 505 -36.12 3.88 -4.11
CA GLU A 505 -37.48 4.37 -3.89
C GLU A 505 -37.57 5.90 -3.95
N ARG A 506 -36.58 6.62 -3.38
CA ARG A 506 -36.50 8.08 -3.42
C ARG A 506 -36.38 8.60 -4.84
N LEU A 507 -35.49 8.02 -5.64
CA LEU A 507 -35.27 8.42 -7.03
C LEU A 507 -36.48 8.06 -7.89
N GLN A 508 -37.14 6.93 -7.66
CA GLN A 508 -38.41 6.62 -8.35
C GLN A 508 -39.49 7.66 -8.07
N ALA A 509 -39.61 8.12 -6.81
CA ALA A 509 -40.58 9.16 -6.45
C ALA A 509 -40.23 10.52 -7.07
N THR A 510 -38.95 10.86 -7.13
CA THR A 510 -38.48 12.19 -7.56
C THR A 510 -38.30 12.29 -9.08
N LEU A 511 -37.99 11.17 -9.73
CA LEU A 511 -37.73 11.03 -11.16
C LEU A 511 -38.66 9.99 -11.81
N PRO A 512 -40.00 10.15 -11.73
CA PRO A 512 -40.97 9.13 -12.14
C PRO A 512 -40.98 8.84 -13.66
N LYS A 513 -40.29 9.65 -14.46
CA LYS A 513 -40.17 9.48 -15.91
C LYS A 513 -38.98 8.62 -16.33
N LEU A 514 -38.04 8.36 -15.42
CA LEU A 514 -36.85 7.56 -15.72
C LEU A 514 -37.08 6.08 -15.42
N ARG A 515 -36.50 5.21 -16.22
CA ARG A 515 -36.45 3.76 -15.99
C ARG A 515 -35.26 3.47 -15.08
N ILE A 516 -35.54 3.19 -13.82
CA ILE A 516 -34.52 3.03 -12.79
C ILE A 516 -34.37 1.55 -12.43
N GLY A 517 -33.14 1.05 -12.36
CA GLY A 517 -32.80 -0.28 -11.84
C GLY A 517 -32.05 -0.23 -10.52
N LEU A 518 -32.05 -1.34 -9.79
CA LEU A 518 -31.38 -1.50 -8.50
C LEU A 518 -30.47 -2.73 -8.50
N VAL A 519 -29.21 -2.56 -8.08
CA VAL A 519 -28.24 -3.63 -7.89
C VAL A 519 -27.56 -3.58 -6.52
N HIS A 520 -27.70 -4.62 -5.71
CA HIS A 520 -26.95 -4.76 -4.45
C HIS A 520 -26.57 -6.21 -4.15
N GLY A 521 -25.64 -6.41 -3.20
CA GLY A 521 -25.00 -7.70 -2.94
C GLY A 521 -25.91 -8.81 -2.40
N GLN A 522 -27.09 -8.46 -1.88
CA GLN A 522 -28.06 -9.44 -1.35
C GLN A 522 -29.04 -9.97 -2.41
N GLN A 523 -29.07 -9.39 -3.60
CA GLN A 523 -29.91 -9.89 -4.67
C GLN A 523 -29.40 -11.25 -5.18
N ARG A 524 -30.32 -12.08 -5.66
CA ARG A 524 -29.96 -13.31 -6.36
C ARG A 524 -29.14 -12.96 -7.61
N ALA A 525 -28.11 -13.75 -7.88
CA ALA A 525 -27.19 -13.52 -9.00
C ALA A 525 -27.93 -13.34 -10.34
N ASP A 526 -28.92 -14.20 -10.63
CA ASP A 526 -29.72 -14.14 -11.86
C ASP A 526 -30.47 -12.79 -12.01
N THR A 527 -31.02 -12.25 -10.92
CA THR A 527 -31.72 -10.97 -10.93
C THR A 527 -30.76 -9.82 -11.18
N ARG A 528 -29.63 -9.80 -10.46
CA ARG A 528 -28.60 -8.79 -10.63
C ARG A 528 -28.08 -8.78 -12.07
N ASP A 529 -27.75 -9.95 -12.60
CA ASP A 529 -27.16 -10.09 -13.93
C ASP A 529 -28.17 -9.68 -15.01
N ALA A 530 -29.46 -9.97 -14.83
CA ALA A 530 -30.53 -9.49 -15.70
C ALA A 530 -30.70 -7.96 -15.66
N THR A 531 -30.70 -7.34 -14.48
CA THR A 531 -30.78 -5.88 -14.34
C THR A 531 -29.55 -5.19 -14.94
N MET A 532 -28.37 -5.75 -14.71
CA MET A 532 -27.12 -5.27 -15.31
C MET A 532 -27.15 -5.37 -16.84
N ALA A 533 -27.67 -6.47 -17.40
CA ALA A 533 -27.85 -6.63 -18.84
C ALA A 533 -28.84 -5.59 -19.42
N ALA A 534 -29.98 -5.39 -18.77
CA ALA A 534 -30.97 -4.38 -19.16
C ALA A 534 -30.39 -2.95 -19.12
N PHE A 535 -29.52 -2.66 -18.16
CA PHE A 535 -28.78 -1.40 -18.15
C PHE A 535 -27.77 -1.33 -19.31
N ALA A 536 -27.02 -2.38 -19.60
CA ALA A 536 -26.09 -2.37 -20.75
C ALA A 536 -26.77 -2.20 -22.11
N THR A 537 -28.00 -2.69 -22.29
CA THR A 537 -28.78 -2.57 -23.54
C THR A 537 -29.53 -1.25 -23.69
N GLY A 538 -29.49 -0.36 -22.68
CA GLY A 538 -30.21 0.91 -22.71
C GLY A 538 -31.70 0.82 -22.35
N GLU A 539 -32.15 -0.30 -21.79
CA GLU A 539 -33.52 -0.47 -21.29
C GLU A 539 -33.75 0.30 -19.98
N LEU A 540 -32.68 0.63 -19.26
CA LEU A 540 -32.70 1.41 -18.03
C LEU A 540 -31.90 2.70 -18.23
N ASP A 541 -32.44 3.82 -17.75
CA ASP A 541 -31.81 5.14 -17.83
C ASP A 541 -30.85 5.39 -16.66
N LEU A 542 -31.16 4.82 -15.49
CA LEU A 542 -30.41 5.02 -14.26
C LEU A 542 -30.23 3.70 -13.50
N LEU A 543 -29.01 3.42 -13.03
CA LEU A 543 -28.72 2.27 -12.18
C LEU A 543 -28.29 2.73 -10.78
N VAL A 544 -29.11 2.41 -9.77
CA VAL A 544 -28.75 2.57 -8.36
C VAL A 544 -28.02 1.33 -7.90
N ALA A 545 -26.83 1.48 -7.31
CA ALA A 545 -26.08 0.33 -6.85
C ALA A 545 -25.20 0.60 -5.63
N THR A 546 -24.82 -0.47 -4.95
CA THR A 546 -23.71 -0.43 -3.99
C THR A 546 -22.36 -0.62 -4.70
N THR A 547 -21.28 -0.82 -3.96
CA THR A 547 -19.93 -1.15 -4.47
C THR A 547 -19.88 -2.39 -5.37
N VAL A 548 -20.96 -3.15 -5.52
CA VAL A 548 -21.05 -4.28 -6.45
C VAL A 548 -20.79 -3.86 -7.91
N VAL A 549 -21.06 -2.60 -8.29
CA VAL A 549 -20.73 -2.05 -9.62
C VAL A 549 -19.22 -1.88 -9.86
N GLU A 550 -18.39 -2.01 -8.82
CA GLU A 550 -16.94 -2.13 -8.98
C GLU A 550 -16.59 -3.28 -9.93
N VAL A 551 -17.44 -4.31 -10.04
CA VAL A 551 -17.26 -5.46 -10.94
C VAL A 551 -17.94 -5.23 -12.30
N GLY A 552 -17.15 -4.70 -13.23
CA GLY A 552 -17.10 -5.23 -14.60
C GLY A 552 -17.93 -4.55 -15.69
N ILE A 553 -19.14 -4.03 -15.47
CA ILE A 553 -19.98 -3.67 -16.63
C ILE A 553 -19.47 -2.47 -17.43
N ASP A 554 -19.35 -2.66 -18.74
CA ASP A 554 -19.00 -1.64 -19.73
C ASP A 554 -20.28 -1.10 -20.35
N VAL A 555 -20.56 0.18 -20.14
CA VAL A 555 -21.73 0.86 -20.72
C VAL A 555 -21.24 2.13 -21.41
N PRO A 556 -20.93 2.09 -22.72
CA PRO A 556 -20.39 3.23 -23.45
C PRO A 556 -21.29 4.47 -23.42
N ASN A 557 -22.59 4.27 -23.28
CA ASN A 557 -23.61 5.31 -23.23
C ASN A 557 -23.81 5.92 -21.81
N ALA A 558 -23.10 5.41 -20.79
CA ALA A 558 -23.13 5.96 -19.45
C ALA A 558 -22.27 7.22 -19.36
N SER A 559 -22.91 8.34 -19.02
CA SER A 559 -22.32 9.68 -19.05
C SER A 559 -22.15 10.32 -17.68
N VAL A 560 -22.94 9.91 -16.68
CA VAL A 560 -22.86 10.47 -15.32
C VAL A 560 -22.62 9.37 -14.30
N MET A 561 -21.66 9.61 -13.42
CA MET A 561 -21.39 8.82 -12.21
C MET A 561 -21.66 9.69 -10.99
N LEU A 562 -22.71 9.39 -10.23
CA LEU A 562 -23.02 10.01 -8.95
C LEU A 562 -22.58 9.07 -7.82
N VAL A 563 -21.74 9.54 -6.91
CA VAL A 563 -21.33 8.79 -5.72
C VAL A 563 -21.85 9.51 -4.49
N GLU A 564 -22.77 8.90 -3.77
CA GLU A 564 -23.27 9.39 -2.48
C GLU A 564 -22.25 9.15 -1.36
N ASP A 565 -22.18 10.06 -0.38
CA ASP A 565 -21.26 10.00 0.77
C ASP A 565 -19.83 9.56 0.36
N ALA A 566 -19.28 10.24 -0.64
CA ALA A 566 -18.03 9.90 -1.29
C ALA A 566 -16.82 9.84 -0.32
N ASP A 567 -16.91 10.51 0.83
CA ASP A 567 -15.94 10.43 1.93
C ASP A 567 -15.80 9.01 2.52
N ARG A 568 -16.81 8.15 2.37
CA ARG A 568 -16.74 6.75 2.85
C ARG A 568 -15.95 5.83 1.93
N PHE A 569 -15.61 6.26 0.72
CA PHE A 569 -14.86 5.46 -0.24
C PHE A 569 -13.36 5.73 -0.17
N GLY A 570 -12.55 4.72 -0.50
CA GLY A 570 -11.12 4.89 -0.76
C GLY A 570 -10.87 5.58 -2.10
N LEU A 571 -9.70 6.22 -2.28
CA LEU A 571 -9.37 6.90 -3.54
C LEU A 571 -9.33 5.96 -4.75
N ALA A 572 -8.75 4.76 -4.57
CA ALA A 572 -8.74 3.74 -5.61
C ALA A 572 -10.16 3.34 -6.05
N GLN A 573 -11.09 3.17 -5.09
CA GLN A 573 -12.49 2.84 -5.38
C GLN A 573 -13.19 3.98 -6.13
N LEU A 574 -13.02 5.23 -5.68
CA LEU A 574 -13.56 6.40 -6.36
C LEU A 574 -13.04 6.53 -7.79
N HIS A 575 -11.75 6.24 -8.00
CA HIS A 575 -11.15 6.24 -9.33
C HIS A 575 -11.69 5.13 -10.23
N GLN A 576 -11.85 3.90 -9.73
CA GLN A 576 -12.46 2.80 -10.47
C GLN A 576 -13.92 3.11 -10.83
N LEU A 577 -14.72 3.64 -9.89
CA LEU A 577 -16.10 4.07 -10.13
C LEU A 577 -16.14 5.17 -11.19
N ARG A 578 -15.27 6.19 -11.08
CA ARG A 578 -15.15 7.24 -12.09
C ARG A 578 -14.83 6.66 -13.48
N GLY A 579 -13.95 5.67 -13.57
CA GLY A 579 -13.58 4.99 -14.82
C GLY A 579 -14.70 4.16 -15.47
N ARG A 580 -15.86 3.99 -14.82
CA ARG A 580 -17.05 3.33 -15.40
C ARG A 580 -17.83 4.23 -16.36
N VAL A 581 -17.58 5.54 -16.36
CA VAL A 581 -18.14 6.50 -17.33
C VAL A 581 -17.05 7.06 -18.25
N GLY A 582 -17.45 7.77 -19.31
CA GLY A 582 -16.49 8.39 -20.24
C GLY A 582 -15.85 7.41 -21.21
N ARG A 583 -16.60 6.38 -21.63
CA ARG A 583 -16.17 5.41 -22.65
C ARG A 583 -16.65 5.74 -24.07
N GLY A 584 -17.68 6.57 -24.21
CA GLY A 584 -18.10 7.15 -25.49
C GLY A 584 -17.41 8.48 -25.82
N GLU A 585 -17.78 9.07 -26.96
CA GLU A 585 -17.27 10.37 -27.42
C GLU A 585 -17.82 11.57 -26.64
N GLN A 586 -18.86 11.34 -25.84
CA GLN A 586 -19.59 12.38 -25.11
C GLN A 586 -18.82 12.84 -23.87
N GLN A 587 -19.05 14.09 -23.46
CA GLN A 587 -18.52 14.58 -22.18
C GLN A 587 -19.18 13.80 -21.03
N SER A 588 -18.37 13.18 -20.18
CA SER A 588 -18.85 12.50 -18.97
C SER A 588 -18.53 13.28 -17.70
N PHE A 589 -19.31 13.03 -16.66
CA PHE A 589 -19.29 13.73 -15.40
C PHE A 589 -19.22 12.75 -14.23
N CYS A 590 -18.43 13.09 -13.22
CA CYS A 590 -18.36 12.35 -11.96
C CYS A 590 -18.66 13.32 -10.82
N ILE A 591 -19.77 13.09 -10.13
CA ILE A 591 -20.26 13.96 -9.06
C ILE A 591 -20.06 13.22 -7.74
N LEU A 592 -19.21 13.78 -6.88
CA LEU A 592 -18.90 13.24 -5.56
C LEU A 592 -19.70 14.03 -4.52
N LEU A 593 -20.74 13.41 -3.96
CA LEU A 593 -21.56 14.01 -2.91
C LEU A 593 -20.95 13.73 -1.54
N THR A 594 -20.74 14.76 -0.74
CA THR A 594 -20.31 14.63 0.66
C THR A 594 -20.78 15.82 1.50
N ASP A 595 -21.13 15.56 2.74
CA ASP A 595 -21.33 16.59 3.77
C ASP A 595 -20.21 16.58 4.82
N ALA A 596 -19.15 15.78 4.59
CA ALA A 596 -18.04 15.65 5.53
C ALA A 596 -17.27 16.98 5.70
N VAL A 597 -16.89 17.25 6.96
CA VAL A 597 -16.17 18.46 7.34
C VAL A 597 -14.71 18.15 7.68
N ASP A 598 -14.31 16.88 7.76
CA ASP A 598 -12.95 16.51 8.13
C ASP A 598 -11.94 16.82 7.00
N ASP A 599 -10.79 17.38 7.40
CA ASP A 599 -9.75 17.84 6.47
C ASP A 599 -9.17 16.70 5.62
N ARG A 600 -9.08 15.48 6.19
CA ARG A 600 -8.52 14.31 5.51
C ARG A 600 -9.42 13.81 4.37
N SER A 601 -10.73 13.78 4.57
CA SER A 601 -11.68 13.43 3.50
C SER A 601 -11.76 14.50 2.44
N ARG A 602 -11.64 15.78 2.81
CA ARG A 602 -11.53 16.87 1.83
C ARG A 602 -10.27 16.76 0.98
N GLU A 603 -9.12 16.52 1.59
CA GLU A 603 -7.86 16.33 0.85
C GLU A 603 -7.96 15.15 -0.12
N ARG A 604 -8.56 14.03 0.31
CA ARG A 604 -8.82 12.88 -0.59
C ARG A 604 -9.73 13.26 -1.77
N LEU A 605 -10.90 13.82 -1.52
CA LEU A 605 -11.84 14.14 -2.60
C LEU A 605 -11.26 15.17 -3.57
N GLU A 606 -10.43 16.09 -3.09
CA GLU A 606 -9.73 17.07 -3.92
C GLU A 606 -8.70 16.42 -4.86
N VAL A 607 -8.00 15.37 -4.42
CA VAL A 607 -7.12 14.56 -5.29
C VAL A 607 -7.90 13.97 -6.47
N VAL A 608 -9.08 13.39 -6.22
CA VAL A 608 -9.92 12.82 -7.30
C VAL A 608 -10.48 13.91 -8.21
N ARG A 609 -10.78 15.09 -7.66
CA ARG A 609 -11.30 16.24 -8.42
C ARG A 609 -10.24 16.84 -9.35
N SER A 610 -9.00 16.96 -8.87
CA SER A 610 -7.92 17.67 -9.54
C SER A 610 -7.15 16.82 -10.55
N SER A 611 -7.15 15.49 -10.41
CA SER A 611 -6.42 14.59 -11.31
C SER A 611 -7.35 13.59 -12.01
N ASN A 612 -7.19 13.46 -13.33
CA ASN A 612 -7.77 12.35 -14.08
C ASN A 612 -6.82 11.14 -14.19
N ASP A 613 -5.53 11.31 -13.87
CA ASP A 613 -4.51 10.26 -13.98
C ASP A 613 -4.61 9.28 -12.80
N GLY A 614 -4.93 8.02 -13.10
CA GLY A 614 -4.99 6.96 -12.11
C GLY A 614 -3.67 6.68 -11.40
N PHE A 615 -2.51 6.92 -12.03
CA PHE A 615 -1.20 6.79 -11.36
C PHE A 615 -1.03 7.85 -10.28
N ALA A 616 -1.38 9.10 -10.58
CA ALA A 616 -1.31 10.19 -9.60
C ALA A 616 -2.30 9.99 -8.45
N ILE A 617 -3.49 9.44 -8.72
CA ILE A 617 -4.46 9.11 -7.67
C ILE A 617 -3.97 7.96 -6.80
N ALA A 618 -3.40 6.91 -7.39
CA ALA A 618 -2.84 5.80 -6.61
C ALA A 618 -1.70 6.28 -5.70
N GLU A 619 -0.78 7.09 -6.20
CA GLU A 619 0.30 7.69 -5.43
C GLU A 619 -0.24 8.55 -4.27
N ALA A 620 -1.26 9.38 -4.52
CA ALA A 620 -1.92 10.15 -3.49
C ALA A 620 -2.69 9.30 -2.47
N ASP A 621 -3.35 8.20 -2.88
CA ASP A 621 -4.02 7.25 -1.97
C ASP A 621 -3.03 6.66 -0.99
N LEU A 622 -1.88 6.24 -1.51
CA LEU A 622 -0.83 5.63 -0.71
C LEU A 622 -0.18 6.64 0.25
N ARG A 623 0.07 7.87 -0.21
CA ARG A 623 0.54 8.97 0.64
C ARG A 623 -0.44 9.27 1.78
N LEU A 624 -1.73 9.35 1.48
CA LEU A 624 -2.77 9.71 2.45
C LEU A 624 -3.13 8.59 3.43
N ARG A 625 -2.90 7.33 3.06
CA ARG A 625 -3.03 6.17 3.97
C ARG A 625 -1.86 6.03 4.93
N GLY A 626 -0.66 6.45 4.51
CA GLY A 626 0.59 6.30 5.28
C GLY A 626 1.12 4.86 5.27
N ALA A 627 2.44 4.70 5.41
CA ALA A 627 3.16 3.43 5.28
C ALA A 627 2.64 2.29 6.20
N GLY A 628 1.99 2.62 7.32
CA GLY A 628 1.58 1.63 8.34
C GLY A 628 0.25 0.91 8.09
N ASN A 629 -0.65 1.41 7.22
CA ASN A 629 -2.01 0.85 7.06
C ASN A 629 -2.28 0.24 5.68
N VAL A 630 -1.40 0.42 4.69
CA VAL A 630 -1.52 -0.23 3.37
C VAL A 630 -1.04 -1.69 3.44
N LEU A 631 -0.11 -1.97 4.35
CA LEU A 631 0.32 -3.31 4.72
C LEU A 631 -0.75 -3.97 5.59
N GLY A 632 -1.89 -4.29 4.99
CA GLY A 632 -2.80 -5.27 5.59
C GLY A 632 -2.02 -6.55 5.77
N THR A 633 -1.73 -6.87 7.03
CA THR A 633 -0.84 -7.93 7.56
C THR A 633 -1.13 -9.36 7.08
N ARG A 634 -2.01 -9.56 6.10
CA ARG A 634 -2.46 -10.89 5.65
C ARG A 634 -2.54 -11.09 4.14
N GLN A 635 -2.44 -10.05 3.30
CA GLN A 635 -2.72 -10.19 1.86
C GLN A 635 -1.51 -9.98 0.94
N SER A 636 -0.48 -9.23 1.35
CA SER A 636 0.68 -8.91 0.51
C SER A 636 1.83 -9.90 0.61
N GLY A 637 1.86 -10.77 1.63
CA GLY A 637 2.94 -11.76 1.84
C GLY A 637 4.35 -11.14 1.89
N LEU A 638 4.44 -9.89 2.35
CA LEU A 638 5.70 -9.18 2.54
C LEU A 638 5.76 -8.64 3.98
N PRO A 639 6.95 -8.64 4.58
CA PRO A 639 7.16 -8.15 5.93
C PRO A 639 6.99 -6.63 6.02
N PRO A 640 6.50 -6.12 7.17
CA PRO A 640 6.34 -4.69 7.35
C PRO A 640 7.69 -3.97 7.42
N LEU A 641 7.91 -3.01 6.52
CA LEU A 641 9.07 -2.11 6.56
C LEU A 641 8.97 -1.20 7.80
N ARG A 642 10.04 -1.12 8.60
CA ARG A 642 10.06 -0.36 9.86
C ARG A 642 10.47 1.09 9.63
N VAL A 643 11.38 1.31 8.67
CA VAL A 643 11.95 2.64 8.35
C VAL A 643 11.72 3.00 6.90
N ALA A 644 11.95 2.06 5.98
CA ALA A 644 11.82 2.31 4.57
C ALA A 644 10.37 2.66 4.21
N SER A 645 10.22 3.74 3.46
CA SER A 645 8.96 4.20 2.91
C SER A 645 9.12 4.29 1.40
N LEU A 646 8.38 3.48 0.66
CA LEU A 646 8.37 3.48 -0.81
C LEU A 646 7.66 4.70 -1.42
N PHE A 647 7.31 5.68 -0.57
CA PHE A 647 6.61 6.91 -0.92
C PHE A 647 7.45 8.15 -0.73
N GLU A 648 8.59 8.04 -0.05
CA GLU A 648 9.48 9.17 0.17
C GLU A 648 10.46 9.25 -0.99
N PRO A 649 10.54 10.38 -1.73
CA PRO A 649 11.43 10.50 -2.88
C PRO A 649 12.88 10.13 -2.58
N ARG A 650 13.36 10.45 -1.37
CA ARG A 650 14.68 10.05 -0.87
C ARG A 650 14.90 8.53 -0.88
N HIS A 651 13.92 7.75 -0.45
CA HIS A 651 14.02 6.30 -0.40
C HIS A 651 13.87 5.65 -1.77
N LEU A 652 13.21 6.30 -2.74
CA LEU A 652 13.10 5.76 -4.10
C LEU A 652 14.47 5.58 -4.76
N VAL A 653 15.37 6.53 -4.54
CA VAL A 653 16.77 6.45 -4.99
C VAL A 653 17.48 5.26 -4.31
N LEU A 654 17.18 5.01 -3.04
CA LEU A 654 17.72 3.88 -2.30
C LEU A 654 17.22 2.54 -2.85
N VAL A 655 15.95 2.43 -3.26
CA VAL A 655 15.38 1.19 -3.85
C VAL A 655 16.14 0.79 -5.10
N GLU A 656 16.39 1.71 -6.02
CA GLU A 656 17.07 1.41 -7.28
C GLU A 656 18.52 0.94 -7.04
N ARG A 657 19.21 1.63 -6.14
CA ARG A 657 20.57 1.27 -5.73
C ARG A 657 20.61 -0.09 -5.04
N ALA A 658 19.69 -0.34 -4.11
CA ALA A 658 19.55 -1.62 -3.41
C ALA A 658 19.27 -2.76 -4.38
N GLY A 659 18.37 -2.55 -5.36
CA GLY A 659 18.07 -3.53 -6.39
C GLY A 659 19.26 -3.86 -7.29
N THR A 660 20.07 -2.85 -7.65
CA THR A 660 21.30 -3.06 -8.44
C THR A 660 22.33 -3.85 -7.67
N LEU A 661 22.57 -3.49 -6.40
CA LEU A 661 23.48 -4.21 -5.51
C LEU A 661 23.01 -5.66 -5.31
N ALA A 662 21.73 -5.88 -4.98
CA ALA A 662 21.16 -7.21 -4.77
C ALA A 662 21.37 -8.13 -5.98
N ARG A 663 21.07 -7.63 -7.20
CA ARG A 663 21.29 -8.41 -8.44
C ARG A 663 22.76 -8.78 -8.63
N SER A 664 23.68 -7.85 -8.36
CA SER A 664 25.11 -8.12 -8.49
C SER A 664 25.61 -9.15 -7.47
N LEU A 665 25.11 -9.10 -6.24
CA LEU A 665 25.47 -10.03 -5.18
C LEU A 665 24.96 -11.44 -5.45
N VAL A 666 23.69 -11.56 -5.84
CA VAL A 666 23.06 -12.86 -6.13
C VAL A 666 23.63 -13.49 -7.40
N ALA A 667 23.96 -12.70 -8.42
CA ALA A 667 24.62 -13.22 -9.61
C ALA A 667 26.02 -13.78 -9.32
N ALA A 668 26.74 -13.23 -8.34
CA ALA A 668 28.06 -13.72 -7.93
C ALA A 668 27.98 -14.92 -6.97
N ASP A 669 27.03 -14.90 -6.03
CA ASP A 669 26.82 -15.94 -5.01
C ASP A 669 25.30 -16.07 -4.74
N PRO A 670 24.60 -16.98 -5.44
CA PRO A 670 23.14 -17.14 -5.31
C PRO A 670 22.67 -17.43 -3.90
N LEU A 671 23.48 -18.10 -3.09
CA LEU A 671 23.15 -18.44 -1.70
C LEU A 671 23.66 -17.40 -0.69
N LEU A 672 24.44 -16.42 -1.15
CA LEU A 672 25.14 -15.45 -0.31
C LEU A 672 26.00 -16.14 0.77
N ALA A 673 26.49 -17.35 0.49
CA ALA A 673 27.21 -18.18 1.47
C ALA A 673 28.48 -17.50 2.00
N SER A 674 29.11 -16.67 1.18
CA SER A 674 30.27 -15.84 1.56
C SER A 674 29.91 -14.63 2.45
N ARG A 675 28.62 -14.33 2.64
CA ARG A 675 28.11 -13.12 3.31
C ARG A 675 27.00 -13.43 4.33
N PRO A 676 27.31 -14.14 5.43
CA PRO A 676 26.31 -14.56 6.42
C PRO A 676 25.55 -13.39 7.08
N ALA A 677 26.16 -12.22 7.22
CA ALA A 677 25.50 -11.02 7.74
C ALA A 677 24.36 -10.52 6.82
N LEU A 678 24.49 -10.67 5.49
CA LEU A 678 23.41 -10.33 4.55
C LEU A 678 22.26 -11.33 4.59
N ILE A 679 22.57 -12.62 4.72
CA ILE A 679 21.56 -13.69 4.91
C ILE A 679 20.72 -13.36 6.14
N ARG A 680 21.39 -13.06 7.26
CA ARG A 680 20.73 -12.69 8.50
C ARG A 680 19.88 -11.43 8.36
N MET A 681 20.41 -10.37 7.77
CA MET A 681 19.66 -9.13 7.53
C MET A 681 18.39 -9.37 6.70
N ARG A 682 18.47 -10.25 5.69
CA ARG A 682 17.33 -10.69 4.88
C ARG A 682 16.30 -11.46 5.71
N ASP A 683 16.76 -12.42 6.51
CA ASP A 683 15.90 -13.29 7.31
C ASP A 683 15.21 -12.54 8.46
N ASP A 684 15.92 -11.60 9.11
CA ASP A 684 15.37 -10.72 10.16
C ASP A 684 14.20 -9.87 9.65
N LEU A 685 14.19 -9.53 8.35
CA LEU A 685 13.07 -8.86 7.71
C LEU A 685 11.92 -9.86 7.48
N ALA A 686 12.20 -11.07 6.98
CA ALA A 686 11.18 -12.09 6.69
C ALA A 686 10.47 -12.63 7.96
N SER A 687 11.20 -12.86 9.06
CA SER A 687 10.64 -13.40 10.32
C SER A 687 9.67 -12.46 11.03
N ALA A 688 9.60 -11.17 10.65
CA ALA A 688 8.60 -10.24 11.15
C ALA A 688 7.14 -10.62 10.74
N GLU A 689 6.97 -11.58 9.83
CA GLU A 689 5.66 -12.15 9.47
C GLU A 689 5.06 -13.04 10.55
N GLU A 690 5.87 -13.79 11.33
CA GLU A 690 5.36 -14.76 12.31
C GLU A 690 5.03 -14.12 13.68
N GLU A 691 5.71 -13.06 14.07
CA GLU A 691 5.47 -12.39 15.36
C GLU A 691 4.16 -11.57 15.39
N GLY A 692 3.55 -11.31 14.23
CA GLY A 692 2.24 -10.65 14.10
C GLY A 692 1.03 -11.51 14.48
N ASP A 693 1.22 -12.83 14.65
CA ASP A 693 0.16 -13.77 15.06
C ASP A 693 -0.02 -13.86 16.59
N ALA A 694 0.84 -13.20 17.37
CA ALA A 694 0.87 -13.30 18.84
C ALA A 694 0.53 -12.01 19.60
N ALA A 695 -0.12 -11.02 18.97
CA ALA A 695 -0.55 -9.76 19.61
C ALA A 695 -2.07 -9.51 19.54
#